data_AF-A0A9E4BXC2-F1
#
_entry.id   AF-A0A9E4BXC2-F1
#
_cell.length_a   1.000
_cell.length_b   1.000
_cell.length_c   1.000
_cell.angle_alpha   90.00
_cell.angle_beta   90.00
_cell.angle_gamma   90.00
#
_symmetry.space_group_name_H-M   'P 1'
#
loop_
_entity.id
_entity.type
_entity.pdbx_description
1 polymer ?
#
loop_
_entity_poly.entity_id
_entity_poly.type
_entity_poly.pdbx_seq_one_letter_code
_entity_poly.pdbx_strand_id
1 'polypeptide(L)'
;MPCGIYWICLLLVGAVSCPSLAEIQIFSIPKDISWEEAEQPPLRPAKFFHSIDFGRIPDGIASLEPRRIAEVPDIPLDGDVLSADQRDRLFRFSRNIAQQDVAAEREVERENGRVIEVGEILLPRLSNLPGSIGDVRLLLRAGVQQVPVLINVAESFPKTEVATKFSKNINLTSPTYFEHALTQDQKEVEFAEIFDGNPHTSFERVDKPGQDIVKKMILVVDLDRFFPLSLIRFYPKPGALRLSAYTLRLGVPGTERTIAGLDLEDPENGNPGFPKYIKVAEALPTFVIAQSVPVNRQDTAAVFFEPPRRLRYFRLDVDTNLDYDLAEMEAFADGFLPSASYVTRVLALPPSTLGRIFWEEEKIGDPSQSQAVLSFQTGLTQESEILFRKTDFDDEFEWQRQEDGGALVVDRRTGSETFDQQVDLNSPELRLDAREIFSALSDEERLAVRLTREQYQELPGNQISKVEPDLRFWSGFQPLESGDAINAPSGRPYFQVRIDFSSESARAATAIRNLRFEFETPLLAREAKGEIAPAADVIAGRDTLFVFALQTSLAPENAGFNRLHIRTPARISAIESVSVELEDSPVRELRRIPLGDRREPGEDEFKEVAIEDQFFAVELPRLRTAEDGISQTALIRVKFIGRVIDFRTRFQAHVFLDTLGARDRTEFVDGGVVVINESEAGPDTLGFLLLQEVGEGNVVNFAAAELLEDRNSLSVVADISAQGKELVDNVEVAPNPFTPNGDGVNDELVISYDVLRLIRPGLVRLEVFDLTGRRQRLIEELQLTSGGYTETWDGRDENGEPVPPGIYLLRIRGDTDTKESVVLKQVAVAY
;
A
#
# COMPACT_ATOMS: atom_id res chain seq x y z
N MET A 1 1.48 -45.57 12.33
CA MET A 1 0.93 -45.16 13.63
C MET A 1 0.80 -43.65 13.62
N PRO A 2 -0.43 -43.13 13.57
CA PRO A 2 -0.76 -41.71 13.63
C PRO A 2 -1.20 -41.28 15.05
N CYS A 3 -1.39 -39.96 15.23
CA CYS A 3 -2.00 -39.15 16.31
C CYS A 3 -1.01 -38.02 16.67
N GLY A 4 -1.26 -36.73 16.47
CA GLY A 4 -2.49 -35.96 16.39
C GLY A 4 -2.49 -34.93 17.52
N ILE A 5 -2.67 -33.64 17.22
CA ILE A 5 -3.43 -32.62 17.98
C ILE A 5 -3.42 -31.34 17.11
N TYR A 6 -4.57 -31.08 16.49
CA TYR A 6 -5.01 -29.79 15.99
C TYR A 6 -5.27 -28.87 17.20
N TRP A 7 -4.81 -27.62 17.17
CA TRP A 7 -5.42 -26.57 18.00
C TRP A 7 -6.47 -25.83 17.18
N ILE A 8 -7.71 -26.18 17.51
CA ILE A 8 -8.97 -25.55 17.13
C ILE A 8 -9.09 -24.28 17.98
N CYS A 9 -9.19 -23.10 17.36
CA CYS A 9 -9.71 -21.92 18.04
C CYS A 9 -11.22 -22.07 18.18
N LEU A 10 -11.63 -22.54 19.36
CA LEU A 10 -13.00 -22.77 19.77
C LEU A 10 -13.57 -21.44 20.28
N LEU A 11 -14.26 -20.69 19.42
CA LEU A 11 -15.10 -19.57 19.84
C LEU A 11 -16.36 -20.14 20.48
N LEU A 12 -16.35 -20.16 21.81
CA LEU A 12 -17.47 -20.56 22.65
C LEU A 12 -18.57 -19.50 22.55
N VAL A 13 -19.59 -19.78 21.74
CA VAL A 13 -20.88 -19.09 21.80
C VAL A 13 -21.54 -19.44 23.13
N GLY A 14 -21.62 -18.46 24.02
CA GLY A 14 -22.39 -18.51 25.26
C GLY A 14 -23.19 -17.23 25.39
N ALA A 15 -24.51 -17.34 25.18
CA ALA A 15 -25.45 -16.26 25.32
C ALA A 15 -25.39 -15.62 26.73
N VAL A 16 -24.93 -14.38 26.80
CA VAL A 16 -25.27 -13.43 27.87
C VAL A 16 -25.62 -12.11 27.20
N SER A 17 -26.91 -11.80 27.23
CA SER A 17 -27.47 -10.53 26.78
C SER A 17 -27.07 -9.42 27.77
N CYS A 18 -26.21 -8.47 27.37
CA CYS A 18 -26.11 -7.05 27.84
C CYS A 18 -24.80 -6.37 27.36
N PRO A 19 -24.71 -5.04 27.50
CA PRO A 19 -25.11 -3.98 26.55
C PRO A 19 -24.01 -3.68 25.51
N SER A 20 -24.31 -2.80 24.55
CA SER A 20 -23.36 -2.23 23.59
C SER A 20 -22.13 -1.63 24.29
N LEU A 21 -21.02 -2.37 24.26
CA LEU A 21 -19.69 -1.86 24.56
C LEU A 21 -18.97 -1.69 23.22
N ALA A 22 -18.29 -0.56 23.04
CA ALA A 22 -17.46 -0.35 21.87
C ALA A 22 -16.47 -1.51 21.75
N GLU A 23 -16.47 -2.14 20.58
CA GLU A 23 -15.66 -3.32 20.32
C GLU A 23 -14.20 -2.87 20.18
N ILE A 24 -13.29 -3.51 20.91
CA ILE A 24 -11.86 -3.31 20.71
C ILE A 24 -11.51 -3.95 19.37
N GLN A 25 -11.19 -3.11 18.39
CA GLN A 25 -10.77 -3.55 17.08
C GLN A 25 -9.24 -3.63 17.02
N ILE A 26 -8.73 -4.53 16.16
CA ILE A 26 -7.30 -4.73 15.96
C ILE A 26 -6.97 -4.31 14.52
N PHE A 27 -6.16 -3.26 14.39
CA PHE A 27 -5.55 -2.91 13.12
C PHE A 27 -4.31 -3.78 12.92
N SER A 28 -4.20 -4.49 11.79
CA SER A 28 -3.09 -5.41 11.52
C SER A 28 -2.38 -5.04 10.21
N ILE A 29 -1.07 -4.81 10.30
CA ILE A 29 -0.18 -4.70 9.14
C ILE A 29 0.58 -6.02 9.06
N PRO A 30 0.36 -6.87 8.02
CA PRO A 30 0.15 -6.46 6.62
C PRO A 30 -1.14 -6.98 5.95
N LYS A 31 -2.25 -7.15 6.70
CA LYS A 31 -3.36 -8.03 6.26
C LYS A 31 -4.00 -7.65 4.90
N ASP A 32 -3.91 -6.39 4.49
CA ASP A 32 -4.49 -5.86 3.24
C ASP A 32 -3.51 -5.03 2.39
N ILE A 33 -2.28 -4.80 2.86
CA ILE A 33 -1.22 -4.11 2.12
C ILE A 33 0.15 -4.68 2.50
N SER A 34 1.01 -4.88 1.51
CA SER A 34 2.40 -5.26 1.78
C SER A 34 3.13 -4.11 2.46
N TRP A 35 4.18 -4.42 3.22
CA TRP A 35 5.05 -3.35 3.75
C TRP A 35 5.70 -2.54 2.62
N GLU A 36 5.89 -3.10 1.44
CA GLU A 36 6.35 -2.31 0.28
C GLU A 36 5.31 -1.26 -0.13
N GLU A 37 4.04 -1.64 -0.22
CA GLU A 37 2.93 -0.72 -0.52
C GLU A 37 2.75 0.33 0.57
N ALA A 38 2.98 -0.06 1.81
CA ALA A 38 2.95 0.83 2.93
C ALA A 38 4.18 1.74 2.96
N GLU A 39 5.28 1.59 2.21
CA GLU A 39 6.44 2.48 2.32
C GLU A 39 6.22 3.83 1.62
N GLN A 40 6.66 4.93 2.24
CA GLN A 40 6.73 6.22 1.56
C GLN A 40 7.93 6.31 0.61
N PRO A 41 7.74 6.72 -0.66
CA PRO A 41 8.87 6.98 -1.55
C PRO A 41 9.71 8.14 -1.00
N PRO A 42 11.05 8.08 -1.03
CA PRO A 42 11.90 9.13 -0.49
C PRO A 42 11.71 10.47 -1.20
N LEU A 43 11.74 11.58 -0.45
CA LEU A 43 11.55 12.95 -0.97
C LEU A 43 12.73 13.50 -1.79
N ARG A 44 13.87 12.80 -1.82
CA ARG A 44 15.01 13.14 -2.67
C ARG A 44 15.61 11.90 -3.35
N PRO A 45 15.92 11.96 -4.65
CA PRO A 45 16.69 10.94 -5.33
C PRO A 45 18.19 11.17 -5.08
N ALA A 46 18.75 10.58 -4.03
CA ALA A 46 19.94 9.77 -4.31
C ALA A 46 19.35 8.48 -4.89
N LYS A 47 19.84 7.98 -6.03
CA LYS A 47 19.27 6.76 -6.64
C LYS A 47 19.21 5.64 -5.61
N PHE A 48 18.04 5.45 -5.00
CA PHE A 48 17.70 4.23 -4.31
C PHE A 48 17.59 3.19 -5.41
N PHE A 49 18.43 2.16 -5.30
CA PHE A 49 18.46 1.04 -6.23
C PHE A 49 17.03 0.59 -6.50
N HIS A 50 16.56 0.82 -7.73
CA HIS A 50 15.18 0.57 -8.17
C HIS A 50 14.87 -0.92 -8.34
N SER A 51 15.49 -1.76 -7.51
CA SER A 51 15.38 -3.22 -7.50
C SER A 51 16.14 -3.74 -6.26
N ILE A 52 15.60 -3.44 -5.08
CA ILE A 52 15.82 -4.34 -3.93
C ILE A 52 14.61 -5.28 -3.97
N ASP A 53 14.89 -6.55 -4.23
CA ASP A 53 13.88 -7.60 -4.23
C ASP A 53 13.36 -7.77 -2.79
N PHE A 54 12.19 -7.19 -2.51
CA PHE A 54 11.49 -7.31 -1.22
C PHE A 54 10.80 -8.68 -1.05
N GLY A 55 11.05 -9.66 -1.94
CA GLY A 55 10.57 -11.04 -1.87
C GLY A 55 11.09 -11.87 -0.68
N ARG A 56 11.78 -11.26 0.29
CA ARG A 56 11.98 -11.79 1.63
C ARG A 56 11.11 -10.97 2.58
N ILE A 57 10.04 -11.44 3.17
CA ILE A 57 9.47 -12.77 3.42
C ILE A 57 7.96 -12.49 3.53
N PRO A 58 7.04 -13.40 3.15
CA PRO A 58 5.59 -13.12 3.03
C PRO A 58 4.86 -12.37 4.17
N ASP A 59 5.48 -12.07 5.33
CA ASP A 59 4.84 -11.40 6.47
C ASP A 59 5.78 -10.51 7.35
N GLY A 60 6.83 -9.83 6.84
CA GLY A 60 7.64 -8.92 7.70
C GLY A 60 8.72 -8.03 7.06
N ILE A 61 9.23 -7.05 7.82
CA ILE A 61 10.27 -6.08 7.42
C ILE A 61 11.58 -6.37 8.15
N ALA A 62 12.69 -6.55 7.43
CA ALA A 62 14.04 -6.63 7.98
C ALA A 62 14.90 -5.41 7.57
N SER A 63 16.05 -5.24 8.24
CA SER A 63 17.09 -4.33 7.71
C SER A 63 17.41 -4.65 6.25
N LEU A 64 17.70 -3.62 5.45
CA LEU A 64 17.98 -3.77 4.02
C LEU A 64 19.26 -4.59 3.81
N GLU A 65 19.16 -5.62 2.97
CA GLU A 65 20.31 -6.37 2.44
C GLU A 65 20.54 -5.95 0.97
N PRO A 66 21.71 -5.37 0.62
CA PRO A 66 22.03 -4.86 -0.71
C PRO A 66 22.37 -5.99 -1.68
N ARG A 67 21.36 -6.79 -2.02
CA ARG A 67 21.46 -7.89 -2.99
C ARG A 67 20.35 -7.80 -4.03
N ARG A 68 20.62 -8.32 -5.22
CA ARG A 68 19.65 -8.46 -6.31
C ARG A 68 19.76 -9.84 -6.94
N ILE A 69 18.69 -10.32 -7.57
CA ILE A 69 18.74 -11.49 -8.43
C ILE A 69 19.00 -11.07 -9.88
N ALA A 70 20.06 -11.61 -10.48
CA ALA A 70 20.37 -11.46 -11.90
C ALA A 70 19.86 -12.68 -12.67
N GLU A 71 18.97 -12.47 -13.63
CA GLU A 71 18.54 -13.52 -14.55
C GLU A 71 19.64 -13.87 -15.55
N VAL A 72 19.86 -15.17 -15.75
CA VAL A 72 20.82 -15.66 -16.74
C VAL A 72 20.23 -15.40 -18.14
N PRO A 73 20.93 -14.66 -19.03
CA PRO A 73 20.39 -14.30 -20.34
C PRO A 73 20.02 -15.53 -21.18
N ASP A 74 18.83 -15.51 -21.77
CA ASP A 74 18.38 -16.56 -22.69
C ASP A 74 19.15 -16.48 -24.01
N ILE A 75 20.18 -17.34 -24.11
CA ILE A 75 21.08 -17.47 -25.24
C ILE A 75 20.81 -18.82 -25.91
N PRO A 76 20.62 -18.86 -27.25
CA PRO A 76 20.39 -20.11 -27.97
C PRO A 76 21.44 -21.14 -27.61
N LEU A 77 21.03 -22.39 -27.37
CA LEU A 77 21.96 -23.47 -27.02
C LEU A 77 22.86 -23.89 -28.20
N ASP A 78 22.47 -23.52 -29.42
CA ASP A 78 23.16 -23.83 -30.68
C ASP A 78 23.44 -22.53 -31.49
N GLY A 79 24.68 -22.38 -32.01
CA GLY A 79 25.10 -21.31 -32.95
C GLY A 79 25.74 -20.07 -32.31
N ASP A 80 26.73 -19.44 -32.95
CA ASP A 80 27.58 -18.40 -32.32
C ASP A 80 27.10 -16.95 -32.54
N VAL A 81 25.95 -16.75 -33.19
CA VAL A 81 25.46 -15.42 -33.58
C VAL A 81 24.37 -14.96 -32.62
N LEU A 82 24.67 -13.92 -31.83
CA LEU A 82 23.72 -13.26 -30.95
C LEU A 82 23.08 -12.04 -31.62
N SER A 83 21.79 -11.80 -31.34
CA SER A 83 21.12 -10.55 -31.69
C SER A 83 21.77 -9.36 -30.95
N ALA A 84 21.51 -8.12 -31.40
CA ALA A 84 22.02 -6.93 -30.72
C ALA A 84 21.50 -6.82 -29.27
N ASP A 85 20.23 -7.15 -29.05
CA ASP A 85 19.60 -7.16 -27.73
C ASP A 85 20.19 -8.26 -26.82
N GLN A 86 20.42 -9.47 -27.33
CA GLN A 86 21.07 -10.54 -26.56
C GLN A 86 22.51 -10.18 -26.16
N ARG A 87 23.25 -9.49 -27.04
CA ARG A 87 24.60 -8.99 -26.71
C ARG A 87 24.56 -7.96 -25.60
N ASP A 88 23.58 -7.05 -25.62
CA ASP A 88 23.40 -6.05 -24.58
C ASP A 88 23.01 -6.69 -23.22
N ARG A 89 22.09 -7.65 -23.21
CA ARG A 89 21.73 -8.41 -22.00
C ARG A 89 22.91 -9.20 -21.44
N LEU A 90 23.67 -9.89 -22.30
CA LEU A 90 24.88 -10.62 -21.91
C LEU A 90 25.92 -9.67 -21.32
N PHE A 91 26.11 -8.51 -21.96
CA PHE A 91 27.01 -7.49 -21.47
C PHE A 91 26.58 -7.03 -20.07
N ARG A 92 25.33 -6.57 -19.89
CA ARG A 92 24.78 -6.15 -18.59
C ARG A 92 24.87 -7.25 -17.53
N PHE A 93 24.60 -8.50 -17.89
CA PHE A 93 24.74 -9.65 -16.98
C PHE A 93 26.17 -9.82 -16.48
N SER A 94 27.15 -9.79 -17.39
CA SER A 94 28.58 -9.98 -17.07
C SER A 94 29.19 -8.89 -16.17
N ARG A 95 28.53 -7.73 -16.06
CA ARG A 95 28.95 -6.63 -15.17
C ARG A 95 28.79 -6.97 -13.70
N ASN A 96 27.84 -7.85 -13.37
CA ASN A 96 27.50 -8.17 -11.99
C ASN A 96 28.56 -9.06 -11.32
N ILE A 97 28.53 -9.04 -9.99
CA ILE A 97 29.40 -9.85 -9.12
C ILE A 97 28.54 -10.86 -8.37
N ALA A 98 28.94 -12.13 -8.37
CA ALA A 98 28.26 -13.18 -7.62
C ALA A 98 28.35 -12.93 -6.10
N GLN A 99 27.21 -12.89 -5.40
CA GLN A 99 27.15 -12.72 -3.94
C GLN A 99 27.63 -13.99 -3.22
N GLN A 100 27.33 -15.16 -3.77
CA GLN A 100 27.59 -16.47 -3.19
C GLN A 100 28.12 -17.45 -4.24
N ASP A 101 28.61 -18.60 -3.80
CA ASP A 101 29.00 -19.69 -4.69
C ASP A 101 27.76 -20.18 -5.46
N VAL A 102 27.87 -20.24 -6.79
CA VAL A 102 26.82 -20.77 -7.67
C VAL A 102 27.21 -22.19 -8.04
N ALA A 103 26.41 -23.15 -7.59
CA ALA A 103 26.61 -24.56 -7.88
C ALA A 103 25.72 -25.05 -9.03
N ALA A 104 26.13 -26.11 -9.71
CA ALA A 104 25.32 -26.77 -10.72
C ALA A 104 24.07 -27.43 -10.09
N GLU A 105 22.88 -27.13 -10.60
CA GLU A 105 21.62 -27.78 -10.19
C GLU A 105 21.39 -29.11 -10.94
N ARG A 106 22.06 -29.29 -12.08
CA ARG A 106 21.95 -30.46 -12.96
C ARG A 106 23.32 -30.88 -13.45
N GLU A 107 23.45 -32.17 -13.76
CA GLU A 107 24.67 -32.73 -14.37
C GLU A 107 24.84 -32.22 -15.80
N VAL A 108 26.06 -31.78 -16.15
CA VAL A 108 26.37 -31.27 -17.49
C VAL A 108 27.73 -31.74 -17.97
N GLU A 109 27.78 -32.23 -19.20
CA GLU A 109 29.05 -32.52 -19.88
C GLU A 109 29.60 -31.26 -20.56
N ARG A 110 30.84 -30.88 -20.22
CA ARG A 110 31.58 -29.82 -20.93
C ARG A 110 32.07 -30.30 -22.28
N GLU A 111 32.37 -29.37 -23.19
CA GLU A 111 32.94 -29.67 -24.52
C GLU A 111 34.25 -30.47 -24.51
N ASN A 112 34.95 -30.51 -23.37
CA ASN A 112 36.17 -31.29 -23.18
C ASN A 112 35.94 -32.71 -22.61
N GLY A 113 34.68 -33.16 -22.51
CA GLY A 113 34.31 -34.48 -21.98
C GLY A 113 34.37 -34.61 -20.45
N ARG A 114 34.55 -33.49 -19.72
CA ARG A 114 34.44 -33.47 -18.26
C ARG A 114 32.96 -33.33 -17.87
N VAL A 115 32.48 -34.25 -17.06
CA VAL A 115 31.16 -34.17 -16.43
C VAL A 115 31.24 -33.28 -15.19
N ILE A 116 30.32 -32.32 -15.10
CA ILE A 116 30.09 -31.50 -13.91
C ILE A 116 28.96 -32.14 -13.12
N GLU A 117 29.24 -32.50 -11.87
CA GLU A 117 28.24 -33.10 -10.98
C GLU A 117 27.35 -32.03 -10.33
N VAL A 118 26.14 -32.44 -9.91
CA VAL A 118 25.24 -31.58 -9.13
C VAL A 118 25.95 -31.14 -7.84
N GLY A 119 25.92 -29.84 -7.56
CA GLY A 119 26.60 -29.24 -6.41
C GLY A 119 28.03 -28.77 -6.67
N GLU A 120 28.63 -29.05 -7.84
CA GLU A 120 29.95 -28.52 -8.19
C GLU A 120 29.87 -26.99 -8.43
N ILE A 121 30.81 -26.23 -7.86
CA ILE A 121 30.84 -24.77 -7.96
C ILE A 121 31.20 -24.36 -9.40
N LEU A 122 30.25 -23.71 -10.07
CA LEU A 122 30.41 -23.13 -11.41
C LEU A 122 30.99 -21.73 -11.34
N LEU A 123 30.50 -20.90 -10.41
CA LEU A 123 30.97 -19.55 -10.18
C LEU A 123 31.29 -19.36 -8.70
N PRO A 124 32.54 -19.05 -8.34
CA PRO A 124 32.89 -18.71 -6.97
C PRO A 124 32.25 -17.39 -6.53
N ARG A 125 32.01 -17.25 -5.23
CA ARG A 125 31.66 -15.99 -4.58
C ARG A 125 32.67 -14.88 -4.92
N LEU A 126 32.18 -13.65 -5.10
CA LEU A 126 32.93 -12.45 -5.50
C LEU A 126 33.61 -12.53 -6.87
N SER A 127 33.21 -13.48 -7.72
CA SER A 127 33.65 -13.53 -9.11
C SER A 127 32.73 -12.72 -10.03
N ASN A 128 33.29 -12.24 -11.14
CA ASN A 128 32.49 -11.64 -12.21
C ASN A 128 31.58 -12.68 -12.83
N LEU A 129 30.36 -12.29 -13.18
CA LEU A 129 29.51 -13.16 -13.99
C LEU A 129 30.12 -13.35 -15.38
N PRO A 130 29.94 -14.53 -15.99
CA PRO A 130 30.55 -14.84 -17.28
C PRO A 130 29.98 -13.97 -18.39
N GLY A 131 30.86 -13.39 -19.20
CA GLY A 131 30.50 -12.68 -20.44
C GLY A 131 30.68 -13.52 -21.71
N SER A 132 31.18 -14.76 -21.59
CA SER A 132 31.35 -15.65 -22.74
C SER A 132 30.08 -16.45 -23.01
N ILE A 133 29.76 -16.66 -24.30
CA ILE A 133 28.60 -17.44 -24.71
C ILE A 133 28.66 -18.87 -24.15
N GLY A 134 29.85 -19.49 -24.18
CA GLY A 134 30.05 -20.86 -23.70
C GLY A 134 29.80 -21.01 -22.20
N ASP A 135 30.26 -20.05 -21.39
CA ASP A 135 30.09 -20.10 -19.94
C ASP A 135 28.65 -19.80 -19.50
N VAL A 136 27.94 -18.90 -20.20
CA VAL A 136 26.51 -18.65 -19.92
C VAL A 136 25.66 -19.85 -20.33
N ARG A 137 25.97 -20.51 -21.46
CA ARG A 137 25.33 -21.78 -21.83
C ARG A 137 25.58 -22.87 -20.80
N LEU A 138 26.77 -22.89 -20.19
CA LEU A 138 27.08 -23.83 -19.13
C LEU A 138 26.17 -23.63 -17.93
N LEU A 139 25.92 -22.37 -17.52
CA LEU A 139 24.97 -22.05 -16.44
C LEU A 139 23.55 -22.55 -16.77
N LEU A 140 23.05 -22.24 -17.97
CA LEU A 140 21.71 -22.66 -18.41
C LEU A 140 21.58 -24.19 -18.47
N ARG A 141 22.57 -24.88 -19.04
CA ARG A 141 22.59 -26.35 -19.08
C ARG A 141 22.65 -26.96 -17.69
N ALA A 142 23.34 -26.29 -16.76
CA ALA A 142 23.45 -26.71 -15.36
C ALA A 142 22.21 -26.38 -14.53
N GLY A 143 21.15 -25.85 -15.14
CA GLY A 143 19.90 -25.52 -14.47
C GLY A 143 19.89 -24.17 -13.77
N VAL A 144 21.01 -23.43 -13.77
CA VAL A 144 21.09 -22.12 -13.12
C VAL A 144 20.39 -21.08 -14.00
N GLN A 145 19.22 -20.63 -13.58
CA GLN A 145 18.44 -19.59 -14.26
C GLN A 145 18.59 -18.21 -13.61
N GLN A 146 18.97 -18.18 -12.33
CA GLN A 146 19.05 -16.97 -11.52
C GLN A 146 20.30 -17.02 -10.64
N VAL A 147 20.98 -15.88 -10.51
CA VAL A 147 22.19 -15.75 -9.69
C VAL A 147 22.03 -14.57 -8.73
N PRO A 148 22.19 -14.77 -7.40
CA PRO A 148 22.27 -13.67 -6.47
C PRO A 148 23.54 -12.85 -6.69
N VAL A 149 23.38 -11.56 -6.89
CA VAL A 149 24.47 -10.62 -7.19
C VAL A 149 24.53 -9.47 -6.19
N LEU A 150 25.74 -8.96 -6.00
CA LEU A 150 25.97 -7.76 -5.21
C LEU A 150 25.53 -6.50 -5.97
N ILE A 151 25.10 -5.50 -5.21
CA ILE A 151 24.74 -4.18 -5.73
C ILE A 151 25.97 -3.27 -5.71
N ASN A 152 26.24 -2.59 -6.83
CA ASN A 152 27.25 -1.54 -6.90
C ASN A 152 26.70 -0.25 -6.26
N VAL A 153 27.10 0.04 -5.02
CA VAL A 153 26.63 1.23 -4.29
C VAL A 153 27.22 2.54 -4.80
N ALA A 154 28.30 2.48 -5.59
CA ALA A 154 28.94 3.66 -6.15
C ALA A 154 28.20 4.27 -7.35
N GLU A 155 27.37 3.48 -8.07
CA GLU A 155 26.53 3.97 -9.18
C GLU A 155 25.41 4.94 -8.75
N SER A 156 25.14 5.04 -7.44
CA SER A 156 24.20 6.00 -6.86
C SER A 156 24.79 7.40 -6.71
N PHE A 157 26.08 7.60 -7.00
CA PHE A 157 26.74 8.91 -7.10
C PHE A 157 26.23 9.67 -8.36
N PRO A 158 26.00 11.00 -8.31
CA PRO A 158 24.81 11.61 -8.90
C PRO A 158 24.70 11.43 -10.42
N LYS A 159 23.70 10.65 -10.85
CA LYS A 159 23.10 10.71 -12.20
C LYS A 159 21.84 11.59 -12.14
N THR A 160 22.01 12.88 -11.93
CA THR A 160 20.92 13.86 -12.04
C THR A 160 20.98 14.49 -13.43
N GLU A 161 19.87 14.51 -14.18
CA GLU A 161 19.76 15.20 -15.48
C GLU A 161 19.97 16.72 -15.39
N VAL A 162 20.00 17.25 -14.17
CA VAL A 162 20.48 18.59 -13.86
C VAL A 162 21.48 18.42 -12.74
N ALA A 163 22.77 18.64 -13.02
CA ALA A 163 23.80 18.80 -12.02
C ALA A 163 23.36 19.92 -11.06
N THR A 164 22.62 19.57 -9.99
CA THR A 164 22.36 20.45 -8.88
C THR A 164 23.73 20.82 -8.35
N LYS A 165 24.07 22.12 -8.44
CA LYS A 165 25.31 22.72 -7.93
C LYS A 165 25.88 21.86 -6.81
N PHE A 166 27.06 21.29 -7.09
CA PHE A 166 28.09 20.92 -6.12
C PHE A 166 27.78 21.65 -4.81
N SER A 167 27.33 20.91 -3.80
CA SER A 167 26.80 21.47 -2.57
C SER A 167 27.80 22.48 -2.00
N LYS A 168 27.52 23.78 -2.19
CA LYS A 168 28.41 24.88 -1.78
C LYS A 168 28.75 24.87 -0.28
N ASN A 169 28.02 24.09 0.53
CA ASN A 169 28.16 24.01 1.98
C ASN A 169 28.93 22.79 2.49
N ILE A 170 29.33 21.87 1.61
CA ILE A 170 30.31 20.85 1.96
C ILE A 170 31.38 20.91 0.88
N ASN A 171 32.58 21.37 1.24
CA ASN A 171 33.78 21.30 0.40
C ASN A 171 34.22 19.83 0.16
N LEU A 172 33.29 18.95 -0.23
CA LEU A 172 33.59 17.65 -0.80
C LEU A 172 34.04 17.88 -2.23
N THR A 173 35.34 18.07 -2.34
CA THR A 173 36.06 18.10 -3.59
C THR A 173 36.15 16.67 -4.12
N SER A 174 35.29 16.32 -5.07
CA SER A 174 35.69 15.36 -6.09
C SER A 174 36.83 15.99 -6.90
N PRO A 175 37.88 15.22 -7.19
CA PRO A 175 39.13 15.20 -6.42
C PRO A 175 39.74 16.58 -6.11
N THR A 176 40.29 16.74 -4.89
CA THR A 176 41.27 17.82 -4.63
C THR A 176 42.57 17.51 -5.40
N TYR A 177 42.70 18.09 -6.60
CA TYR A 177 43.98 18.17 -7.28
C TYR A 177 44.84 19.29 -6.67
N PHE A 178 46.12 19.00 -6.44
CA PHE A 178 47.15 20.03 -6.45
C PHE A 178 47.67 20.17 -7.89
N GLU A 179 46.83 20.64 -8.81
CA GLU A 179 47.31 21.08 -10.13
C GLU A 179 46.31 22.02 -10.85
N HIS A 180 46.82 23.15 -11.32
CA HIS A 180 46.06 24.28 -11.87
C HIS A 180 45.64 24.06 -13.34
N ALA A 181 44.67 23.19 -13.67
CA ALA A 181 44.32 23.01 -15.09
C ALA A 181 42.87 22.71 -15.51
N LEU A 182 41.98 22.10 -14.72
CA LEU A 182 40.65 21.72 -15.23
C LEU A 182 39.59 22.82 -15.02
N THR A 183 38.74 23.06 -16.02
CA THR A 183 37.56 23.94 -15.87
C THR A 183 36.52 23.27 -14.97
N GLN A 184 35.54 24.04 -14.47
CA GLN A 184 34.48 23.48 -13.63
C GLN A 184 33.66 22.44 -14.42
N ASP A 185 33.21 22.77 -15.63
CA ASP A 185 32.42 21.90 -16.50
C ASP A 185 33.11 20.54 -16.82
N GLN A 186 34.43 20.54 -17.02
CA GLN A 186 35.20 19.30 -17.22
C GLN A 186 35.20 18.41 -15.98
N LYS A 187 35.19 19.01 -14.78
CA LYS A 187 35.09 18.25 -13.52
C LYS A 187 33.71 17.63 -13.31
N GLU A 188 32.66 18.24 -13.86
CA GLU A 188 31.29 17.75 -13.70
C GLU A 188 30.99 16.61 -14.68
N VAL A 189 31.49 16.70 -15.93
CA VAL A 189 31.20 15.72 -16.99
C VAL A 189 32.17 14.54 -16.99
N GLU A 190 33.49 14.78 -16.99
CA GLU A 190 34.48 13.70 -17.19
C GLU A 190 34.64 12.79 -15.96
N PHE A 191 34.31 13.26 -14.74
CA PHE A 191 34.31 12.43 -13.53
C PHE A 191 33.05 11.61 -13.35
N ALA A 192 31.92 12.07 -13.91
CA ALA A 192 30.69 11.29 -13.89
C ALA A 192 30.85 9.99 -14.68
N GLU A 193 31.70 9.98 -15.70
CA GLU A 193 32.06 8.80 -16.49
C GLU A 193 32.65 7.66 -15.63
N ILE A 194 33.29 7.97 -14.49
CA ILE A 194 33.88 6.95 -13.59
C ILE A 194 32.81 6.13 -12.84
N PHE A 195 31.56 6.62 -12.80
CA PHE A 195 30.47 6.01 -12.04
C PHE A 195 29.21 5.81 -12.92
N ASP A 196 29.34 5.94 -14.24
CA ASP A 196 28.21 5.90 -15.16
C ASP A 196 27.75 4.47 -15.50
N GLY A 197 28.55 3.46 -15.18
CA GLY A 197 28.29 2.04 -15.47
C GLY A 197 28.55 1.65 -16.92
N ASN A 198 29.14 2.54 -17.72
CA ASN A 198 29.62 2.31 -19.08
C ASN A 198 31.16 2.19 -19.14
N PRO A 199 31.72 0.99 -19.32
CA PRO A 199 33.17 0.80 -19.38
C PRO A 199 33.84 1.35 -20.66
N HIS A 200 33.09 1.98 -21.57
CA HIS A 200 33.62 2.57 -22.80
C HIS A 200 33.83 4.09 -22.71
N THR A 201 33.27 4.72 -21.69
CA THR A 201 33.60 6.08 -21.24
C THR A 201 34.74 5.99 -20.23
N SER A 202 35.51 7.07 -20.11
CA SER A 202 36.64 7.10 -19.19
C SER A 202 37.14 8.50 -18.99
N PHE A 203 37.50 8.78 -17.75
CA PHE A 203 38.30 9.94 -17.42
C PHE A 203 39.70 9.79 -18.04
N GLU A 204 39.95 10.57 -19.10
CA GLU A 204 41.25 10.74 -19.73
C GLU A 204 41.92 12.01 -19.18
N ARG A 205 43.16 11.90 -18.72
CA ARG A 205 43.88 13.06 -18.18
C ARG A 205 44.28 14.03 -19.32
N VAL A 206 43.86 15.29 -19.22
CA VAL A 206 44.26 16.36 -20.15
C VAL A 206 45.34 17.27 -19.54
N ASP A 207 46.56 17.20 -20.08
CA ASP A 207 47.69 18.05 -19.65
C ASP A 207 47.69 19.39 -20.41
N LYS A 208 47.85 20.53 -19.71
CA LYS A 208 47.98 21.85 -20.35
C LYS A 208 49.39 22.08 -20.91
N PRO A 209 49.55 22.61 -22.14
CA PRO A 209 50.86 22.96 -22.66
C PRO A 209 51.55 24.04 -21.82
N GLY A 210 52.77 23.78 -21.31
CA GLY A 210 53.64 24.80 -20.71
C GLY A 210 53.69 24.87 -19.17
N GLN A 211 53.14 23.89 -18.44
CA GLN A 211 53.27 23.79 -16.97
C GLN A 211 54.10 22.56 -16.56
N ASP A 212 54.80 22.65 -15.41
CA ASP A 212 55.49 21.51 -14.80
C ASP A 212 54.46 20.48 -14.30
N ILE A 213 54.61 19.22 -14.70
CA ILE A 213 53.63 18.15 -14.49
C ILE A 213 54.05 17.28 -13.31
N VAL A 214 53.37 17.42 -12.17
CA VAL A 214 53.34 16.46 -11.06
C VAL A 214 52.20 15.47 -11.31
N LYS A 215 52.53 14.37 -11.99
CA LYS A 215 51.62 13.28 -12.35
C LYS A 215 51.13 12.48 -11.14
N LYS A 216 50.33 13.09 -10.26
CA LYS A 216 49.69 12.45 -9.10
C LYS A 216 48.24 12.89 -8.99
N MET A 217 47.33 11.93 -8.87
CA MET A 217 45.90 12.17 -8.65
C MET A 217 45.48 11.62 -7.30
N ILE A 218 44.63 12.36 -6.58
CA ILE A 218 44.00 11.92 -5.34
C ILE A 218 42.50 12.03 -5.51
N LEU A 219 41.83 10.89 -5.65
CA LEU A 219 40.37 10.79 -5.69
C LEU A 219 39.84 10.49 -4.29
N VAL A 220 38.87 11.25 -3.81
CA VAL A 220 38.15 10.95 -2.56
C VAL A 220 36.69 10.73 -2.93
N VAL A 221 36.14 9.60 -2.51
CA VAL A 221 34.74 9.24 -2.74
C VAL A 221 34.03 9.20 -1.39
N ASP A 222 32.87 9.85 -1.33
CA ASP A 222 31.91 9.77 -0.22
C ASP A 222 30.68 9.02 -0.73
N LEU A 223 30.33 7.90 -0.11
CA LEU A 223 29.15 7.12 -0.46
C LEU A 223 27.84 7.68 0.16
N ASP A 224 27.88 8.85 0.79
CA ASP A 224 26.80 9.50 1.57
C ASP A 224 26.45 8.76 2.86
N ARG A 225 26.46 7.42 2.84
CA ARG A 225 26.14 6.54 3.97
C ARG A 225 27.19 5.46 4.17
N PHE A 226 27.12 4.80 5.33
CA PHE A 226 27.95 3.65 5.63
C PHE A 226 27.36 2.39 5.01
N PHE A 227 28.17 1.70 4.21
CA PHE A 227 27.82 0.42 3.58
C PHE A 227 28.77 -0.69 4.04
N PRO A 228 28.30 -1.95 4.14
CA PRO A 228 29.16 -3.10 4.41
C PRO A 228 29.84 -3.55 3.11
N LEU A 229 30.95 -2.90 2.72
CA LEU A 229 31.61 -3.18 1.45
C LEU A 229 32.47 -4.45 1.53
N SER A 230 32.35 -5.30 0.51
CA SER A 230 33.19 -6.49 0.32
C SER A 230 34.17 -6.38 -0.83
N LEU A 231 33.92 -5.47 -1.78
CA LEU A 231 34.78 -5.29 -2.95
C LEU A 231 34.77 -3.83 -3.39
N ILE A 232 35.95 -3.25 -3.58
CA ILE A 232 36.13 -2.04 -4.38
C ILE A 232 37.00 -2.42 -5.57
N ARG A 233 36.55 -2.11 -6.79
CA ARG A 233 37.34 -2.32 -8.00
C ARG A 233 37.31 -1.10 -8.90
N PHE A 234 38.36 -0.95 -9.70
CA PHE A 234 38.44 0.08 -10.72
C PHE A 234 39.30 -0.40 -11.88
N TYR A 235 39.01 0.08 -13.08
CA TYR A 235 39.66 -0.42 -14.30
C TYR A 235 39.63 0.63 -15.43
N PRO A 236 40.56 0.55 -16.39
CA PRO A 236 40.60 1.40 -17.57
C PRO A 236 39.58 0.93 -18.61
N LYS A 237 39.34 1.78 -19.60
CA LYS A 237 38.57 1.41 -20.79
C LYS A 237 39.23 0.23 -21.51
N PRO A 238 38.47 -0.70 -22.13
CA PRO A 238 39.05 -1.79 -22.90
C PRO A 238 40.06 -1.30 -23.95
N GLY A 239 41.29 -1.81 -23.87
CA GLY A 239 42.39 -1.45 -24.78
C GLY A 239 43.15 -0.16 -24.41
N ALA A 240 42.77 0.50 -23.31
CA ALA A 240 43.36 1.76 -22.85
C ALA A 240 44.51 1.53 -21.85
N LEU A 241 45.16 2.61 -21.38
CA LEU A 241 46.34 2.50 -20.52
C LEU A 241 45.95 2.18 -19.08
N ARG A 242 46.41 1.03 -18.58
CA ARG A 242 46.18 0.62 -17.18
C ARG A 242 46.88 1.51 -16.17
N LEU A 243 46.28 1.61 -15.00
CA LEU A 243 46.89 2.28 -13.85
C LEU A 243 48.11 1.51 -13.36
N SER A 244 49.31 2.09 -13.50
CA SER A 244 50.57 1.38 -13.23
C SER A 244 50.99 1.35 -11.76
N ALA A 245 50.52 2.27 -10.92
CA ALA A 245 50.77 2.28 -9.49
C ALA A 245 49.66 3.06 -8.75
N TYR A 246 49.22 2.55 -7.61
CA TYR A 246 48.17 3.18 -6.81
C TYR A 246 48.22 2.80 -5.33
N THR A 247 47.59 3.63 -4.50
CA THR A 247 47.33 3.35 -3.09
C THR A 247 45.88 3.66 -2.75
N LEU A 248 45.10 2.61 -2.43
CA LEU A 248 43.74 2.75 -1.91
C LEU A 248 43.78 2.93 -0.39
N ARG A 249 43.12 3.98 0.10
CA ARG A 249 42.93 4.26 1.52
C ARG A 249 41.46 4.25 1.89
N LEU A 250 41.16 3.87 3.12
CA LEU A 250 39.81 3.81 3.68
C LEU A 250 39.66 4.86 4.76
N GLY A 251 38.53 5.57 4.77
CA GLY A 251 38.16 6.43 5.88
C GLY A 251 37.82 5.60 7.11
N VAL A 252 38.40 5.94 8.25
CA VAL A 252 38.08 5.32 9.53
C VAL A 252 36.77 5.91 10.06
N PRO A 253 35.70 5.12 10.24
CA PRO A 253 34.44 5.61 10.79
C PRO A 253 34.62 6.25 12.17
N GLY A 254 33.96 7.38 12.41
CA GLY A 254 33.98 8.09 13.70
C GLY A 254 35.21 8.98 13.91
N THR A 255 36.03 9.19 12.88
CA THR A 255 37.19 10.11 12.92
C THR A 255 36.95 11.41 12.16
N GLU A 256 35.77 11.56 11.59
CA GLU A 256 35.25 12.80 11.01
C GLU A 256 35.23 13.88 12.10
N ARG A 257 35.83 15.03 11.84
CA ARG A 257 35.86 16.15 12.79
C ARG A 257 34.87 17.21 12.33
N THR A 258 34.06 17.76 13.23
CA THR A 258 33.33 18.98 12.91
C THR A 258 34.34 20.12 12.77
N ILE A 259 34.61 20.58 11.55
CA ILE A 259 35.36 21.83 11.34
C ILE A 259 34.35 22.96 11.37
N ALA A 260 34.58 23.88 12.28
CA ALA A 260 33.70 25.01 12.47
C ALA A 260 33.98 26.06 11.37
N GLY A 261 32.98 26.34 10.52
CA GLY A 261 33.06 27.34 9.44
C GLY A 261 32.81 28.77 9.91
N LEU A 262 33.30 29.75 9.13
CA LEU A 262 33.15 31.19 9.37
C LEU A 262 31.96 31.70 8.53
N ASP A 263 30.92 32.24 9.17
CA ASP A 263 29.80 32.89 8.48
C ASP A 263 30.12 34.37 8.24
N LEU A 264 30.12 34.80 6.98
CA LEU A 264 30.42 36.18 6.58
C LEU A 264 29.16 37.06 6.47
N GLU A 265 27.96 36.49 6.66
CA GLU A 265 26.68 37.18 6.43
C GLU A 265 25.86 37.40 7.72
N ASP A 266 26.36 36.98 8.89
CA ASP A 266 25.72 37.24 10.19
C ASP A 266 25.93 38.71 10.65
N PRO A 267 24.87 39.52 10.77
CA PRO A 267 24.96 40.92 11.19
C PRO A 267 25.37 41.12 12.67
N GLU A 268 25.37 40.08 13.51
CA GLU A 268 25.89 40.16 14.89
C GLU A 268 27.42 40.03 14.98
N ASN A 269 28.11 39.66 13.90
CA ASN A 269 29.58 39.60 13.85
C ASN A 269 30.22 40.99 13.69
N GLY A 270 30.17 41.76 14.78
CA GLY A 270 30.88 43.03 14.93
C GLY A 270 32.38 42.87 15.21
N ASN A 271 33.19 43.54 14.38
CA ASN A 271 34.63 43.86 14.48
C ASN A 271 35.66 42.69 14.54
N PRO A 272 36.81 42.82 13.84
CA PRO A 272 37.78 41.76 13.65
C PRO A 272 38.61 41.53 14.91
N GLY A 273 38.41 40.39 15.59
CA GLY A 273 39.23 40.02 16.73
C GLY A 273 39.09 38.57 17.22
N PHE A 274 37.88 38.00 17.19
CA PHE A 274 37.65 36.62 17.64
C PHE A 274 36.45 36.01 16.89
N PRO A 275 36.65 35.16 15.88
CA PRO A 275 35.55 34.54 15.16
C PRO A 275 34.81 33.54 16.06
N LYS A 276 33.48 33.66 16.10
CA LYS A 276 32.60 32.62 16.65
C LYS A 276 32.23 31.70 15.50
N TYR A 277 32.76 30.49 15.53
CA TYR A 277 32.57 29.54 14.45
C TYR A 277 31.18 28.90 14.53
N ILE A 278 30.36 29.07 13.49
CA ILE A 278 29.07 28.40 13.38
C ILE A 278 28.88 28.01 11.90
N LYS A 279 29.39 26.83 11.55
CA LYS A 279 28.91 25.99 10.44
C LYS A 279 29.52 24.60 10.61
N VAL A 280 28.67 23.59 10.75
CA VAL A 280 29.01 22.19 11.04
C VAL A 280 29.10 21.46 9.70
N ALA A 281 30.31 21.28 9.17
CA ALA A 281 30.55 20.29 8.12
C ALA A 281 31.44 19.18 8.70
N GLU A 282 31.11 17.92 8.41
CA GLU A 282 31.99 16.79 8.71
C GLU A 282 33.28 16.95 7.89
N ALA A 283 34.43 17.06 8.54
CA ALA A 283 35.72 16.93 7.90
C ALA A 283 35.90 15.51 7.40
N LEU A 284 36.72 15.36 6.35
CA LEU A 284 37.15 14.05 5.88
C LEU A 284 37.71 13.22 7.05
N PRO A 285 37.41 11.92 7.09
CA PRO A 285 37.91 11.03 8.12
C PRO A 285 39.43 10.87 8.01
N THR A 286 40.02 10.29 9.05
CA THR A 286 41.39 9.79 8.97
C THR A 286 41.44 8.63 7.97
N PHE A 287 42.31 8.74 6.98
CA PHE A 287 42.49 7.70 5.98
C PHE A 287 43.61 6.74 6.36
N VAL A 288 43.31 5.44 6.37
CA VAL A 288 44.29 4.35 6.57
C VAL A 288 44.53 3.60 5.26
N ILE A 289 45.75 3.13 5.02
CA ILE A 289 46.08 2.37 3.81
C ILE A 289 45.38 1.01 3.86
N ALA A 290 44.56 0.71 2.85
CA ALA A 290 44.01 -0.62 2.64
C ALA A 290 44.90 -1.46 1.70
N GLN A 291 45.34 -0.87 0.60
CA GLN A 291 46.24 -1.54 -0.34
C GLN A 291 47.14 -0.51 -1.01
N SER A 292 48.43 -0.84 -1.14
CA SER A 292 49.39 -0.05 -1.93
C SER A 292 50.07 -0.97 -2.92
N VAL A 293 49.95 -0.64 -4.20
CA VAL A 293 50.47 -1.41 -5.33
C VAL A 293 51.42 -0.51 -6.11
N PRO A 294 52.73 -0.56 -5.82
CA PRO A 294 53.71 0.29 -6.51
C PRO A 294 54.00 -0.15 -7.95
N VAL A 295 53.63 -1.38 -8.32
CA VAL A 295 53.73 -1.91 -9.69
C VAL A 295 52.50 -2.79 -9.97
N ASN A 296 51.54 -2.25 -10.71
CA ASN A 296 50.34 -2.97 -11.12
C ASN A 296 50.50 -3.57 -12.53
N ARG A 297 50.11 -4.83 -12.67
CA ARG A 297 50.14 -5.59 -13.94
C ARG A 297 48.75 -6.02 -14.42
N GLN A 298 47.72 -5.74 -13.62
CA GLN A 298 46.34 -6.08 -13.93
C GLN A 298 45.63 -4.85 -14.46
N ASP A 299 44.74 -5.03 -15.44
CA ASP A 299 43.92 -3.93 -15.94
C ASP A 299 42.85 -3.56 -14.90
N THR A 300 42.21 -4.58 -14.31
CA THR A 300 41.31 -4.40 -13.17
C THR A 300 42.05 -4.51 -11.85
N ALA A 301 42.07 -3.43 -11.10
CA ALA A 301 42.49 -3.43 -9.70
C ALA A 301 41.27 -3.75 -8.83
N ALA A 302 41.39 -4.75 -7.96
CA ALA A 302 40.33 -5.19 -7.07
C ALA A 302 40.86 -5.32 -5.64
N VAL A 303 40.11 -4.78 -4.68
CA VAL A 303 40.41 -4.82 -3.25
C VAL A 303 39.25 -5.48 -2.54
N PHE A 304 39.51 -6.65 -1.96
CA PHE A 304 38.51 -7.46 -1.27
C PHE A 304 38.54 -7.21 0.24
N PHE A 305 37.36 -7.24 0.86
CA PHE A 305 37.16 -7.10 2.29
C PHE A 305 36.32 -8.27 2.80
N GLU A 306 36.99 -9.27 3.37
CA GLU A 306 36.33 -10.43 3.98
C GLU A 306 36.78 -10.53 5.45
N PRO A 307 35.90 -10.29 6.44
CA PRO A 307 34.47 -9.94 6.31
C PRO A 307 34.21 -8.53 5.75
N PRO A 308 32.95 -8.21 5.32
CA PRO A 308 32.58 -6.89 4.82
C PRO A 308 32.93 -5.78 5.82
N ARG A 309 33.43 -4.65 5.33
CA ARG A 309 33.83 -3.50 6.17
C ARG A 309 32.82 -2.37 6.05
N ARG A 310 32.40 -1.82 7.19
CA ARG A 310 31.57 -0.62 7.27
C ARG A 310 32.36 0.60 6.77
N LEU A 311 32.05 1.08 5.57
CA LEU A 311 32.77 2.15 4.89
C LEU A 311 31.80 3.17 4.30
N ARG A 312 32.15 4.45 4.43
CA ARG A 312 31.49 5.58 3.76
C ARG A 312 32.47 6.29 2.82
N TYR A 313 33.69 6.50 3.29
CA TYR A 313 34.73 7.19 2.55
C TYR A 313 35.85 6.24 2.10
N PHE A 314 36.32 6.41 0.87
CA PHE A 314 37.57 5.82 0.40
C PHE A 314 38.33 6.79 -0.50
N ARG A 315 39.64 6.58 -0.59
CA ARG A 315 40.58 7.49 -1.26
C ARG A 315 41.53 6.75 -2.20
N LEU A 316 41.40 7.08 -3.47
CA LEU A 316 42.23 6.86 -4.66
C LEU A 316 43.55 7.63 -4.75
N ASP A 317 44.70 7.15 -4.27
CA ASP A 317 45.98 7.80 -4.64
C ASP A 317 46.60 7.12 -5.86
N VAL A 318 46.80 7.88 -6.94
CA VAL A 318 47.51 7.41 -8.13
C VAL A 318 48.97 7.82 -8.03
N ASP A 319 49.84 6.80 -7.93
CA ASP A 319 51.26 6.92 -7.61
C ASP A 319 52.16 6.64 -8.83
N THR A 320 51.69 6.96 -10.05
CA THR A 320 52.42 6.70 -11.31
C THR A 320 52.68 7.96 -12.12
N ASN A 321 53.89 8.07 -12.67
CA ASN A 321 54.27 9.12 -13.63
C ASN A 321 53.95 8.75 -15.09
N LEU A 322 53.24 7.64 -15.31
CA LEU A 322 52.76 7.22 -16.62
C LEU A 322 51.35 7.76 -16.86
N ASP A 323 50.96 7.83 -18.13
CA ASP A 323 49.58 8.17 -18.50
C ASP A 323 48.68 6.97 -18.23
N TYR A 324 47.41 7.23 -17.94
CA TYR A 324 46.44 6.23 -17.51
C TYR A 324 45.04 6.70 -17.84
N ASP A 325 44.14 5.73 -18.01
CA ASP A 325 42.72 5.96 -18.19
C ASP A 325 41.97 5.29 -17.04
N LEU A 326 40.94 5.96 -16.53
CA LEU A 326 40.06 5.42 -15.51
C LEU A 326 38.64 5.38 -16.08
N ALA A 327 38.21 4.20 -16.51
CA ALA A 327 36.85 4.04 -17.00
C ALA A 327 35.86 4.05 -15.86
N GLU A 328 36.10 3.23 -14.83
CA GLU A 328 35.06 2.92 -13.85
C GLU A 328 35.64 2.67 -12.47
N MET A 329 34.87 3.03 -11.46
CA MET A 329 35.13 2.73 -10.06
C MET A 329 33.87 2.26 -9.36
N GLU A 330 33.91 1.05 -8.86
CA GLU A 330 32.74 0.34 -8.34
C GLU A 330 32.99 -0.11 -6.90
N ALA A 331 31.95 -0.05 -6.07
CA ALA A 331 31.96 -0.49 -4.69
C ALA A 331 30.76 -1.39 -4.43
N PHE A 332 31.01 -2.64 -4.05
CA PHE A 332 29.95 -3.64 -3.85
C PHE A 332 29.73 -3.89 -2.36
N ALA A 333 28.48 -3.74 -1.93
CA ALA A 333 28.05 -4.02 -0.57
C ALA A 333 27.54 -5.46 -0.44
N ASP A 334 27.88 -6.15 0.65
CA ASP A 334 27.42 -7.51 0.98
C ASP A 334 26.99 -7.59 2.44
N GLY A 335 25.76 -8.04 2.67
CA GLY A 335 25.15 -8.14 3.99
C GLY A 335 24.41 -6.88 4.43
N PHE A 336 23.75 -6.94 5.59
CA PHE A 336 22.80 -5.92 6.03
C PHE A 336 23.40 -4.54 6.25
N LEU A 337 22.65 -3.51 5.86
CA LEU A 337 23.04 -2.12 6.09
C LEU A 337 23.12 -1.82 7.60
N PRO A 338 24.09 -0.98 8.04
CA PRO A 338 24.22 -0.60 9.45
C PRO A 338 23.03 0.18 9.99
N SER A 339 22.29 0.85 9.10
CA SER A 339 21.09 1.60 9.43
C SER A 339 20.15 1.59 8.25
N ALA A 340 18.87 1.31 8.51
CA ALA A 340 17.78 1.47 7.55
C ALA A 340 16.58 2.07 8.31
N SER A 341 15.79 2.90 7.65
CA SER A 341 14.56 3.43 8.23
C SER A 341 13.44 3.12 7.27
N TYR A 342 12.36 2.59 7.81
CA TYR A 342 11.14 2.31 7.08
C TYR A 342 10.04 3.20 7.66
N VAL A 343 9.34 3.95 6.81
CA VAL A 343 8.24 4.83 7.24
C VAL A 343 7.01 4.49 6.42
N THR A 344 5.90 4.21 7.11
CA THR A 344 4.65 3.95 6.41
C THR A 344 4.14 5.20 5.69
N ARG A 345 3.41 5.03 4.60
CA ARG A 345 2.47 6.00 4.04
C ARG A 345 1.51 6.42 5.14
N VAL A 346 0.91 7.57 4.93
CA VAL A 346 -0.11 8.05 5.87
C VAL A 346 -1.28 7.07 5.76
N LEU A 347 -1.49 6.31 6.83
CA LEU A 347 -2.59 5.37 6.95
C LEU A 347 -3.73 6.07 7.66
N ALA A 348 -4.95 5.78 7.25
CA ALA A 348 -6.11 6.34 7.88
C ALA A 348 -6.61 5.46 9.01
N LEU A 349 -7.19 6.12 10.01
CA LEU A 349 -7.81 5.50 11.16
C LEU A 349 -9.14 6.22 11.41
N PRO A 350 -10.24 5.51 11.67
CA PRO A 350 -11.47 6.19 12.07
C PRO A 350 -11.17 7.00 13.34
N PRO A 351 -11.86 8.12 13.60
CA PRO A 351 -11.64 8.86 14.84
C PRO A 351 -11.80 7.93 16.04
N SER A 352 -10.70 7.52 16.67
CA SER A 352 -10.69 6.39 17.62
C SER A 352 -9.80 6.67 18.82
N THR A 353 -10.07 5.98 19.92
CA THR A 353 -9.14 5.91 21.05
C THR A 353 -8.09 4.84 20.79
N LEU A 354 -6.83 5.17 20.98
CA LEU A 354 -5.72 4.23 20.75
C LEU A 354 -5.45 3.39 22.00
N GLY A 355 -5.24 2.09 21.79
CA GLY A 355 -4.91 1.12 22.82
C GLY A 355 -3.43 0.74 22.80
N ARG A 356 -3.14 -0.56 22.91
CA ARG A 356 -1.78 -1.11 22.90
C ARG A 356 -1.32 -1.51 21.51
N ILE A 357 -0.01 -1.52 21.31
CA ILE A 357 0.63 -2.00 20.07
C ILE A 357 1.44 -3.27 20.34
N PHE A 358 1.48 -4.21 19.38
CA PHE A 358 2.19 -5.48 19.49
C PHE A 358 2.83 -5.86 18.15
N TRP A 359 4.00 -6.48 18.21
CA TRP A 359 4.65 -7.11 17.06
C TRP A 359 5.54 -8.28 17.50
N GLU A 360 5.98 -9.05 16.52
CA GLU A 360 6.93 -10.15 16.67
C GLU A 360 8.28 -9.76 16.08
N GLU A 361 9.37 -9.95 16.84
CA GLU A 361 10.74 -9.74 16.37
C GLU A 361 11.41 -11.06 15.99
N GLU A 362 11.96 -11.13 14.78
CA GLU A 362 12.82 -12.21 14.32
C GLU A 362 14.27 -11.68 14.24
N LYS A 363 15.20 -12.33 14.96
CA LYS A 363 16.62 -11.98 14.92
C LYS A 363 17.34 -12.88 13.91
N ILE A 364 17.98 -12.28 12.92
CA ILE A 364 18.84 -12.92 11.92
C ILE A 364 20.29 -12.74 12.37
N GLY A 365 21.06 -13.83 12.45
CA GLY A 365 22.45 -13.77 12.91
C GLY A 365 22.56 -13.60 14.43
N ASP A 366 23.51 -12.76 14.88
CA ASP A 366 23.70 -12.48 16.31
C ASP A 366 22.64 -11.49 16.82
N PRO A 367 21.79 -11.88 17.79
CA PRO A 367 20.72 -11.03 18.30
C PRO A 367 21.22 -9.79 19.06
N SER A 368 22.47 -9.79 19.54
CA SER A 368 23.07 -8.64 20.26
C SER A 368 23.61 -7.56 19.32
N GLN A 369 23.71 -7.86 18.03
CA GLN A 369 24.32 -7.01 17.02
C GLN A 369 23.28 -6.30 16.13
N SER A 370 21.99 -6.44 16.43
CA SER A 370 20.92 -5.76 15.69
C SER A 370 19.72 -5.42 16.56
N GLN A 371 19.10 -4.29 16.26
CA GLN A 371 17.89 -3.82 16.93
C GLN A 371 16.99 -3.06 15.95
N ALA A 372 15.70 -3.03 16.27
CA ALA A 372 14.70 -2.25 15.56
C ALA A 372 13.94 -1.41 16.59
N VAL A 373 13.76 -0.12 16.31
CA VAL A 373 12.99 0.79 17.15
C VAL A 373 11.75 1.21 16.39
N LEU A 374 10.58 0.84 16.91
CA LEU A 374 9.30 1.26 16.35
C LEU A 374 8.87 2.59 16.97
N SER A 375 8.41 3.51 16.13
CA SER A 375 7.83 4.78 16.54
C SER A 375 6.46 4.98 15.88
N PHE A 376 5.55 5.65 16.59
CA PHE A 376 4.18 5.90 16.14
C PHE A 376 3.86 7.40 16.21
N GLN A 377 3.06 7.90 15.26
CA GLN A 377 2.53 9.26 15.31
C GLN A 377 1.12 9.35 14.72
N THR A 378 0.36 10.37 15.14
CA THR A 378 -0.99 10.64 14.61
C THR A 378 -1.12 12.05 14.03
N GLY A 379 -1.93 12.18 12.99
CA GLY A 379 -2.04 13.36 12.14
C GLY A 379 -3.48 13.79 11.85
N LEU A 380 -3.66 15.09 11.58
CA LEU A 380 -4.94 15.66 11.12
C LEU A 380 -5.02 15.79 9.59
N THR A 381 -3.89 15.69 8.88
CA THR A 381 -3.75 15.93 7.44
C THR A 381 -3.09 14.73 6.75
N GLN A 382 -3.22 14.61 5.42
CA GLN A 382 -2.53 13.57 4.65
C GLN A 382 -1.03 13.87 4.48
N GLU A 383 -0.62 15.12 4.64
CA GLU A 383 0.77 15.56 4.60
C GLU A 383 1.38 15.54 6.01
N SER A 384 2.33 14.64 6.23
CA SER A 384 3.11 14.52 7.49
C SER A 384 4.31 15.47 7.59
N GLU A 385 4.63 16.16 6.50
CA GLU A 385 5.88 16.92 6.33
C GLU A 385 5.60 18.31 5.76
N ILE A 386 6.37 19.30 6.20
CA ILE A 386 6.41 20.65 5.64
C ILE A 386 7.50 20.66 4.55
N LEU A 387 7.09 21.03 3.34
CA LEU A 387 7.93 21.02 2.15
C LEU A 387 8.35 22.44 1.81
N PHE A 388 9.65 22.73 1.83
CA PHE A 388 10.17 24.07 1.54
C PHE A 388 10.70 24.15 0.12
N ARG A 389 10.24 25.16 -0.63
CA ARG A 389 10.84 25.55 -1.90
C ARG A 389 11.70 26.81 -1.75
N LYS A 390 12.70 26.93 -2.62
CA LYS A 390 13.55 28.12 -2.79
C LYS A 390 13.05 28.97 -3.95
N THR A 391 13.17 30.29 -3.82
CA THR A 391 13.02 31.22 -4.94
C THR A 391 14.34 31.44 -5.66
N ASP A 392 14.28 32.17 -6.78
CA ASP A 392 15.46 32.60 -7.53
C ASP A 392 16.43 33.50 -6.70
N PHE A 393 15.94 34.03 -5.57
CA PHE A 393 16.69 34.83 -4.61
C PHE A 393 17.10 34.05 -3.34
N ASP A 394 16.96 32.72 -3.35
CA ASP A 394 17.30 31.80 -2.24
C ASP A 394 16.43 31.93 -0.97
N ASP A 395 15.32 32.68 -1.04
CA ASP A 395 14.30 32.71 0.03
C ASP A 395 13.54 31.39 0.10
N GLU A 396 13.26 30.89 1.32
CA GLU A 396 12.59 29.61 1.57
C GLU A 396 11.12 29.76 1.99
N PHE A 397 10.22 29.10 1.27
CA PHE A 397 8.77 29.19 1.44
C PHE A 397 8.09 27.82 1.45
N GLU A 398 6.99 27.68 2.18
CA GLU A 398 6.21 26.44 2.34
C GLU A 398 4.89 26.42 1.53
N TRP A 399 4.64 27.46 0.73
CA TRP A 399 3.42 27.61 -0.08
C TRP A 399 3.70 27.50 -1.59
N GLN A 400 2.64 27.24 -2.36
CA GLN A 400 2.69 27.00 -3.81
C GLN A 400 3.17 28.21 -4.63
N ARG A 401 3.64 27.95 -5.85
CA ARG A 401 3.91 28.94 -6.90
C ARG A 401 2.98 28.63 -8.07
N GLN A 402 2.26 29.61 -8.63
CA GLN A 402 1.53 29.38 -9.88
C GLN A 402 1.38 30.61 -10.78
N GLU A 403 1.21 30.32 -12.09
CA GLU A 403 1.06 31.26 -13.21
C GLU A 403 -0.37 31.83 -13.36
N ASP A 404 -1.42 31.21 -12.79
CA ASP A 404 -2.84 31.64 -12.97
C ASP A 404 -3.63 31.90 -11.65
N GLY A 405 -2.98 31.84 -10.49
CA GLY A 405 -3.61 32.17 -9.20
C GLY A 405 -2.57 32.21 -8.08
N GLY A 406 -2.35 33.38 -7.49
CA GLY A 406 -1.37 33.59 -6.42
C GLY A 406 -1.64 32.74 -5.18
N ALA A 407 -0.69 32.72 -4.24
CA ALA A 407 -0.95 32.22 -2.89
C ALA A 407 -1.75 33.31 -2.15
N LEU A 408 -3.01 33.44 -2.57
CA LEU A 408 -3.91 34.51 -2.18
C LEU A 408 -4.47 34.20 -0.79
N VAL A 409 -4.10 35.03 0.17
CA VAL A 409 -4.52 34.90 1.56
C VAL A 409 -5.01 36.24 2.07
N VAL A 410 -5.79 36.24 3.15
CA VAL A 410 -6.22 37.49 3.80
C VAL A 410 -5.20 37.84 4.88
N ASP A 411 -4.60 39.04 4.83
CA ASP A 411 -3.64 39.45 5.87
C ASP A 411 -4.35 39.67 7.21
N ARG A 412 -4.02 38.82 8.21
CA ARG A 412 -4.59 38.87 9.57
C ARG A 412 -3.72 39.63 10.57
N ARG A 413 -2.59 40.21 10.16
CA ARG A 413 -1.67 40.91 11.08
C ARG A 413 -2.29 42.21 11.59
N THR A 414 -2.65 42.24 12.87
CA THR A 414 -3.17 43.45 13.53
C THR A 414 -2.19 44.62 13.42
N GLY A 415 -2.60 45.71 12.76
CA GLY A 415 -1.78 46.92 12.56
C GLY A 415 -1.02 46.99 11.23
N SER A 416 -1.18 46.00 10.34
CA SER A 416 -0.65 45.99 8.97
C SER A 416 -1.43 46.96 8.06
N GLU A 417 -0.75 47.55 7.05
CA GLU A 417 -1.39 48.38 6.02
C GLU A 417 -2.35 47.58 5.13
N THR A 418 -2.11 46.27 5.02
CA THR A 418 -2.92 45.32 4.25
C THR A 418 -3.91 44.52 5.11
N PHE A 419 -4.15 44.90 6.37
CA PHE A 419 -5.05 44.16 7.26
C PHE A 419 -6.44 43.94 6.65
N ASP A 420 -6.90 42.69 6.69
CA ASP A 420 -8.17 42.19 6.14
C ASP A 420 -8.31 42.36 4.61
N GLN A 421 -7.20 42.57 3.90
CA GLN A 421 -7.14 42.60 2.44
C GLN A 421 -6.57 41.29 1.89
N GLN A 422 -7.05 40.89 0.71
CA GLN A 422 -6.50 39.75 -0.01
C GLN A 422 -5.14 40.13 -0.61
N VAL A 423 -4.11 39.36 -0.25
CA VAL A 423 -2.72 39.58 -0.63
C VAL A 423 -2.14 38.31 -1.24
N ASP A 424 -1.27 38.44 -2.23
CA ASP A 424 -0.51 37.32 -2.78
C ASP A 424 0.82 37.20 -2.04
N LEU A 425 1.04 36.05 -1.38
CA LEU A 425 2.31 35.76 -0.69
C LEU A 425 3.51 35.68 -1.64
N ASN A 426 3.28 35.54 -2.94
CA ASN A 426 4.34 35.56 -3.97
C ASN A 426 4.61 36.97 -4.53
N SER A 427 3.90 37.99 -4.09
CA SER A 427 4.11 39.38 -4.56
C SER A 427 5.51 39.89 -4.18
N PRO A 428 6.29 40.44 -5.13
CA PRO A 428 7.59 41.05 -4.84
C PRO A 428 7.51 42.18 -3.79
N GLU A 429 6.38 42.88 -3.72
CA GLU A 429 6.14 44.00 -2.80
C GLU A 429 6.01 43.53 -1.35
N LEU A 430 5.45 42.33 -1.14
CA LEU A 430 5.21 41.75 0.18
C LEU A 430 6.27 40.72 0.57
N ARG A 431 7.38 40.59 -0.16
CA ARG A 431 8.39 39.54 0.06
C ARG A 431 8.94 39.49 1.49
N LEU A 432 9.15 40.65 2.11
CA LEU A 432 9.64 40.75 3.49
C LEU A 432 8.56 40.39 4.52
N ASP A 433 7.30 40.67 4.19
CA ASP A 433 6.14 40.46 5.05
C ASP A 433 5.50 39.08 4.88
N ALA A 434 5.72 38.41 3.74
CA ALA A 434 5.02 37.20 3.33
C ALA A 434 5.09 36.08 4.38
N ARG A 435 6.24 35.91 5.03
CA ARG A 435 6.42 34.91 6.09
C ARG A 435 5.66 35.26 7.37
N GLU A 436 5.56 36.54 7.71
CA GLU A 436 4.75 37.00 8.84
C GLU A 436 3.25 36.90 8.54
N ILE A 437 2.84 37.28 7.33
CA ILE A 437 1.46 37.15 6.85
C ILE A 437 1.05 35.67 6.93
N PHE A 438 1.86 34.78 6.35
CA PHE A 438 1.64 33.34 6.42
C PHE A 438 1.58 32.82 7.86
N SER A 439 2.45 33.34 8.74
CA SER A 439 2.47 32.99 10.17
C SER A 439 1.26 33.50 10.95
N ALA A 440 0.49 34.46 10.42
CA ALA A 440 -0.74 34.98 11.03
C ALA A 440 -2.01 34.27 10.53
N LEU A 441 -1.91 33.45 9.48
CA LEU A 441 -3.05 32.71 8.93
C LEU A 441 -3.58 31.65 9.88
N SER A 442 -4.90 31.41 9.77
CA SER A 442 -5.57 30.25 10.38
C SER A 442 -5.07 28.93 9.77
N ASP A 443 -5.36 27.82 10.43
CA ASP A 443 -4.92 26.49 9.98
C ASP A 443 -5.53 26.12 8.61
N GLU A 444 -6.79 26.46 8.38
CA GLU A 444 -7.50 26.21 7.12
C GLU A 444 -6.89 27.02 5.95
N GLU A 445 -6.65 28.32 6.17
CA GLU A 445 -6.02 29.20 5.17
C GLU A 445 -4.60 28.72 4.79
N ARG A 446 -3.84 28.18 5.75
CA ARG A 446 -2.50 27.63 5.47
C ARG A 446 -2.55 26.36 4.64
N LEU A 447 -3.44 25.43 4.99
CA LEU A 447 -3.57 24.16 4.26
C LEU A 447 -3.96 24.41 2.80
N ALA A 448 -4.80 25.41 2.53
CA ALA A 448 -5.21 25.78 1.19
C ALA A 448 -4.06 26.24 0.27
N VAL A 449 -3.03 26.89 0.82
CA VAL A 449 -1.91 27.43 0.03
C VAL A 449 -0.61 26.63 0.12
N ARG A 450 -0.58 25.60 0.98
CA ARG A 450 0.62 24.81 1.26
C ARG A 450 1.03 23.95 0.07
N LEU A 451 2.33 23.75 -0.07
CA LEU A 451 2.90 22.90 -1.11
C LEU A 451 2.62 21.42 -0.82
N THR A 452 2.06 20.70 -1.80
CA THR A 452 1.80 19.25 -1.71
C THR A 452 3.03 18.44 -2.13
N ARG A 453 3.04 17.14 -1.80
CA ARG A 453 4.14 16.23 -2.15
C ARG A 453 4.33 16.09 -3.67
N GLU A 454 3.22 15.99 -4.41
CA GLU A 454 3.21 15.90 -5.87
C GLU A 454 3.85 17.14 -6.50
N GLN A 455 3.37 18.33 -6.10
CA GLN A 455 3.90 19.60 -6.58
C GLN A 455 5.39 19.78 -6.24
N TYR A 456 5.82 19.33 -5.05
CA TYR A 456 7.23 19.41 -4.65
C TYR A 456 8.14 18.53 -5.51
N GLN A 457 7.66 17.37 -5.96
CA GLN A 457 8.41 16.47 -6.84
C GLN A 457 8.54 17.03 -8.27
N GLU A 458 7.57 17.82 -8.72
CA GLU A 458 7.60 18.50 -10.01
C GLU A 458 8.53 19.72 -10.02
N LEU A 459 8.99 20.21 -8.86
CA LEU A 459 9.85 21.38 -8.79
C LEU A 459 11.22 21.12 -9.45
N PRO A 460 11.75 22.09 -10.21
CA PRO A 460 13.13 22.07 -10.66
C PRO A 460 14.09 21.92 -9.47
N GLY A 461 15.14 21.10 -9.61
CA GLY A 461 16.05 20.78 -8.51
C GLY A 461 16.72 21.99 -7.82
N ASN A 462 16.80 23.14 -8.49
CA ASN A 462 17.29 24.41 -7.93
C ASN A 462 16.27 25.15 -7.04
N GLN A 463 14.99 24.77 -7.11
CA GLN A 463 13.90 25.33 -6.30
C GLN A 463 13.49 24.39 -5.15
N ILE A 464 14.09 23.20 -5.05
CA ILE A 464 13.85 22.27 -3.95
C ILE A 464 14.71 22.68 -2.75
N SER A 465 14.10 22.80 -1.56
CA SER A 465 14.83 23.06 -0.30
C SER A 465 14.69 21.92 0.71
N LYS A 466 14.66 22.22 2.00
CA LYS A 466 14.55 21.27 3.11
C LYS A 466 13.14 20.72 3.26
N VAL A 467 13.06 19.64 4.02
CA VAL A 467 11.83 18.97 4.42
C VAL A 467 11.89 18.89 5.95
N GLU A 468 10.80 19.26 6.61
CA GLU A 468 10.71 19.20 8.07
C GLU A 468 9.44 18.44 8.49
N PRO A 469 9.46 17.74 9.64
CA PRO A 469 8.25 17.12 10.17
C PRO A 469 7.21 18.18 10.56
N ASP A 470 5.94 17.93 10.26
CA ASP A 470 4.85 18.86 10.59
C ASP A 470 4.35 18.68 12.02
N LEU A 471 5.01 19.31 12.99
CA LEU A 471 4.61 19.21 14.40
C LEU A 471 3.34 20.01 14.75
N ARG A 472 2.72 20.72 13.79
CA ARG A 472 1.47 21.47 14.03
C ARG A 472 0.26 20.57 13.83
N PHE A 473 0.24 19.81 12.74
CA PHE A 473 -0.87 18.89 12.42
C PHE A 473 -0.57 17.45 12.84
N TRP A 474 0.70 17.11 13.10
CA TRP A 474 1.13 15.79 13.55
C TRP A 474 1.73 15.83 14.94
N SER A 475 1.59 14.73 15.67
CA SER A 475 2.12 14.60 17.04
C SER A 475 3.64 14.48 17.11
N GLY A 476 4.28 14.20 15.98
CA GLY A 476 5.66 13.71 15.91
C GLY A 476 5.77 12.25 16.38
N PHE A 477 6.80 11.57 15.88
CA PHE A 477 7.09 10.17 16.18
C PHE A 477 7.50 9.97 17.64
N GLN A 478 6.77 9.10 18.34
CA GLN A 478 7.07 8.64 19.69
C GLN A 478 7.53 7.17 19.63
N PRO A 479 8.72 6.83 20.19
CA PRO A 479 9.17 5.44 20.25
C PRO A 479 8.33 4.62 21.22
N LEU A 480 8.11 3.34 20.90
CA LEU A 480 7.30 2.40 21.68
C LEU A 480 7.99 1.05 21.81
N GLU A 481 7.69 0.31 22.87
CA GLU A 481 8.00 -1.13 23.00
C GLU A 481 6.75 -2.00 22.76
N SER A 482 6.95 -3.28 22.45
CA SER A 482 5.84 -4.20 22.15
C SER A 482 5.04 -4.46 23.43
N GLY A 483 3.75 -4.15 23.40
CA GLY A 483 2.81 -4.22 24.52
C GLY A 483 2.53 -2.88 25.21
N ASP A 484 3.23 -1.80 24.83
CA ASP A 484 3.01 -0.46 25.36
C ASP A 484 1.68 0.14 24.89
N ALA A 485 1.14 1.04 25.70
CA ALA A 485 0.03 1.90 25.30
C ALA A 485 0.53 2.99 24.36
N ILE A 486 -0.19 3.24 23.27
CA ILE A 486 0.18 4.27 22.30
C ILE A 486 -0.02 5.65 22.93
N ASN A 487 1.08 6.34 23.20
CA ASN A 487 1.07 7.69 23.78
C ASN A 487 1.03 8.77 22.68
N ALA A 488 0.04 8.68 21.79
CA ALA A 488 -0.22 9.66 20.75
C ALA A 488 -1.65 10.22 20.89
N PRO A 489 -1.92 11.47 20.47
CA PRO A 489 -3.26 12.04 20.51
C PRO A 489 -4.27 11.15 19.77
N SER A 490 -5.30 10.71 20.50
CA SER A 490 -6.44 9.95 19.97
C SER A 490 -7.43 10.85 19.21
N GLY A 491 -8.35 10.24 18.46
CA GLY A 491 -9.38 10.94 17.68
C GLY A 491 -8.89 11.57 16.38
N ARG A 492 -7.62 11.35 16.01
CA ARG A 492 -7.02 11.85 14.77
C ARG A 492 -7.25 10.87 13.62
N PRO A 493 -7.60 11.35 12.41
CA PRO A 493 -7.99 10.50 11.29
C PRO A 493 -6.81 9.80 10.58
N TYR A 494 -5.57 10.15 10.92
CA TYR A 494 -4.38 9.60 10.28
C TYR A 494 -3.32 9.15 11.28
N PHE A 495 -2.51 8.18 10.89
CA PHE A 495 -1.34 7.74 11.64
C PHE A 495 -0.21 7.25 10.72
N GLN A 496 0.99 7.17 11.29
CA GLN A 496 2.16 6.57 10.66
C GLN A 496 2.98 5.76 11.65
N VAL A 497 3.63 4.73 11.12
CA VAL A 497 4.61 3.93 11.84
C VAL A 497 5.97 4.12 11.19
N ARG A 498 7.00 4.37 12.00
CA ARG A 498 8.40 4.35 11.57
C ARG A 498 9.12 3.23 12.28
N ILE A 499 9.94 2.48 11.55
CA ILE A 499 10.81 1.46 12.10
C ILE A 499 12.25 1.81 11.73
N ASP A 500 13.04 2.13 12.74
CA ASP A 500 14.46 2.43 12.59
C ASP A 500 15.27 1.18 12.93
N PHE A 501 15.87 0.57 11.91
CA PHE A 501 16.76 -0.57 12.05
C PHE A 501 18.18 -0.09 12.25
N SER A 502 18.90 -0.73 13.18
CA SER A 502 20.34 -0.57 13.31
C SER A 502 21.02 -1.91 13.47
N SER A 503 22.18 -2.03 12.83
CA SER A 503 23.01 -3.22 12.87
C SER A 503 24.49 -2.87 13.02
N GLU A 504 25.16 -3.59 13.91
CA GLU A 504 26.61 -3.50 14.12
C GLU A 504 27.38 -4.48 13.23
N SER A 505 26.69 -5.46 12.62
CA SER A 505 27.29 -6.52 11.81
C SER A 505 26.57 -6.71 10.49
N ALA A 506 27.32 -6.82 9.39
CA ALA A 506 26.78 -7.13 8.07
C ALA A 506 26.05 -8.48 7.98
N ARG A 507 26.19 -9.35 9.00
CA ARG A 507 25.53 -10.67 9.06
C ARG A 507 24.40 -10.73 10.09
N ALA A 508 24.09 -9.62 10.77
CA ALA A 508 23.02 -9.54 11.75
C ALA A 508 21.94 -8.54 11.32
N ALA A 509 20.67 -8.89 11.55
CA ALA A 509 19.53 -8.01 11.32
C ALA A 509 18.37 -8.38 12.25
N THR A 510 17.51 -7.41 12.52
CA THR A 510 16.22 -7.64 13.16
C THR A 510 15.13 -7.47 12.11
N ALA A 511 14.16 -8.38 12.12
CA ALA A 511 12.95 -8.29 11.32
C ALA A 511 11.71 -8.16 12.21
N ILE A 512 10.72 -7.40 11.74
CA ILE A 512 9.45 -7.14 12.41
C ILE A 512 8.34 -7.84 11.63
N ARG A 513 7.51 -8.60 12.33
CA ARG A 513 6.35 -9.33 11.78
C ARG A 513 5.10 -9.03 12.58
N ASN A 514 3.93 -9.27 11.96
CA ASN A 514 2.63 -9.26 12.62
C ASN A 514 2.37 -8.01 13.49
N LEU A 515 2.66 -6.81 12.94
CA LEU A 515 2.41 -5.57 13.67
C LEU A 515 0.90 -5.36 13.79
N ARG A 516 0.43 -5.23 15.03
CA ARG A 516 -0.98 -4.99 15.33
C ARG A 516 -1.14 -3.95 16.42
N PHE A 517 -2.20 -3.15 16.37
CA PHE A 517 -2.57 -2.29 17.49
C PHE A 517 -4.06 -2.29 17.75
N GLU A 518 -4.42 -2.07 19.00
CA GLU A 518 -5.79 -1.96 19.47
C GLU A 518 -6.29 -0.53 19.28
N PHE A 519 -7.53 -0.38 18.82
CA PHE A 519 -8.23 0.88 18.81
C PHE A 519 -9.72 0.68 19.09
N GLU A 520 -10.36 1.73 19.60
CA GLU A 520 -11.77 1.73 19.96
C GLU A 520 -12.47 2.87 19.22
N THR A 521 -13.41 2.52 18.33
CA THR A 521 -14.22 3.48 17.58
C THR A 521 -15.40 3.96 18.43
N PRO A 522 -15.77 5.25 18.37
CA PRO A 522 -16.98 5.74 18.99
C PRO A 522 -18.19 5.05 18.36
N LEU A 523 -19.18 4.71 19.20
CA LEU A 523 -20.42 4.08 18.77
C LEU A 523 -21.14 4.97 17.75
N LEU A 524 -21.74 4.36 16.71
CA LEU A 524 -22.58 5.06 15.74
C LEU A 524 -23.83 5.65 16.41
N ALA A 525 -24.35 4.93 17.41
CA ALA A 525 -25.42 5.34 18.29
C ALA A 525 -25.21 4.74 19.68
N ARG A 526 -25.65 5.47 20.72
CA ARG A 526 -25.60 4.99 22.11
C ARG A 526 -26.42 3.71 22.32
N GLU A 527 -27.53 3.58 21.61
CA GLU A 527 -28.37 2.39 21.61
C GLU A 527 -29.03 2.25 20.23
N ALA A 528 -29.11 1.02 19.70
CA ALA A 528 -29.82 0.69 18.47
C ALA A 528 -30.65 -0.58 18.71
N LYS A 529 -31.98 -0.42 18.77
CA LYS A 529 -32.93 -1.49 19.06
C LYS A 529 -33.92 -1.65 17.92
N GLY A 530 -34.11 -2.89 17.47
CA GLY A 530 -34.97 -3.26 16.37
C GLY A 530 -36.10 -4.19 16.78
N GLU A 531 -37.19 -4.12 16.05
CA GLU A 531 -38.34 -5.01 16.14
C GLU A 531 -38.90 -5.30 14.74
N ILE A 532 -39.45 -6.50 14.53
CA ILE A 532 -40.11 -6.90 13.28
C ILE A 532 -41.56 -7.31 13.55
N ALA A 533 -42.48 -6.84 12.72
CA ALA A 533 -43.88 -7.23 12.73
C ALA A 533 -44.38 -7.54 11.30
N PRO A 534 -45.35 -8.45 11.10
CA PRO A 534 -45.96 -9.32 12.12
C PRO A 534 -45.01 -10.42 12.59
N ALA A 535 -44.99 -10.69 13.89
CA ALA A 535 -44.12 -11.68 14.53
C ALA A 535 -44.76 -13.09 14.61
N ALA A 536 -46.07 -13.20 14.33
CA ALA A 536 -46.86 -14.42 14.34
C ALA A 536 -47.92 -14.37 13.22
N ASP A 537 -48.62 -15.49 13.00
CA ASP A 537 -49.64 -15.67 11.95
C ASP A 537 -49.14 -15.46 10.50
N VAL A 538 -47.83 -15.57 10.31
CA VAL A 538 -47.18 -15.55 8.99
C VAL A 538 -47.18 -16.95 8.40
N ILE A 539 -47.47 -17.09 7.10
CA ILE A 539 -47.37 -18.38 6.41
C ILE A 539 -45.98 -18.51 5.79
N ALA A 540 -45.25 -19.59 6.11
CA ALA A 540 -43.92 -19.81 5.56
C ALA A 540 -43.96 -20.01 4.03
N GLY A 541 -43.01 -19.40 3.31
CA GLY A 541 -42.87 -19.44 1.85
C GLY A 541 -43.83 -18.52 1.09
N ARG A 542 -44.57 -17.62 1.76
CA ARG A 542 -45.48 -16.67 1.11
C ARG A 542 -45.05 -15.22 1.34
N ASP A 543 -45.22 -14.42 0.30
CA ASP A 543 -45.01 -12.97 0.36
C ASP A 543 -45.90 -12.37 1.45
N THR A 544 -45.25 -11.75 2.42
CA THR A 544 -45.87 -11.12 3.58
C THR A 544 -45.30 -9.71 3.72
N LEU A 545 -46.17 -8.75 4.03
CA LEU A 545 -45.75 -7.39 4.35
C LEU A 545 -45.17 -7.36 5.76
N PHE A 546 -43.89 -7.00 5.87
CA PHE A 546 -43.19 -6.81 7.14
C PHE A 546 -42.90 -5.34 7.38
N VAL A 547 -42.89 -4.96 8.66
CA VAL A 547 -42.49 -3.65 9.14
C VAL A 547 -41.36 -3.83 10.14
N PHE A 548 -40.17 -3.40 9.75
CA PHE A 548 -39.00 -3.34 10.61
C PHE A 548 -38.92 -1.96 11.24
N ALA A 549 -38.99 -1.88 12.56
CA ALA A 549 -38.84 -0.64 13.31
C ALA A 549 -37.50 -0.62 14.03
N LEU A 550 -36.74 0.47 13.90
CA LEU A 550 -35.46 0.72 14.55
C LEU A 550 -35.53 2.00 15.37
N GLN A 551 -35.34 1.89 16.68
CA GLN A 551 -35.12 3.04 17.56
C GLN A 551 -33.64 3.17 17.88
N THR A 552 -33.14 4.39 17.73
CA THR A 552 -31.76 4.75 18.01
C THR A 552 -31.68 5.98 18.92
N SER A 553 -30.69 6.00 19.81
CA SER A 553 -30.34 7.18 20.62
C SER A 553 -29.03 7.76 20.14
N LEU A 554 -29.07 8.99 19.64
CA LEU A 554 -27.92 9.72 19.12
C LEU A 554 -27.50 10.77 20.15
N ALA A 555 -26.26 10.70 20.62
CA ALA A 555 -25.63 11.71 21.46
C ALA A 555 -24.60 12.53 20.65
N PRO A 556 -24.20 13.74 21.11
CA PRO A 556 -23.23 14.58 20.40
C PRO A 556 -21.89 13.90 20.09
N GLU A 557 -21.50 12.94 20.92
CA GLU A 557 -20.29 12.13 20.76
C GLU A 557 -20.42 10.98 19.74
N ASN A 558 -21.63 10.67 19.27
CA ASN A 558 -21.84 9.59 18.30
C ASN A 558 -21.61 10.04 16.85
N ALA A 559 -21.01 9.18 16.05
CA ALA A 559 -20.70 9.48 14.65
C ALA A 559 -21.96 9.57 13.75
N GLY A 560 -23.08 8.97 14.19
CA GLY A 560 -24.30 8.81 13.39
C GLY A 560 -24.18 7.71 12.36
N PHE A 561 -25.20 7.52 11.53
CA PHE A 561 -25.20 6.52 10.44
C PHE A 561 -26.02 7.01 9.24
N ASN A 562 -25.73 6.47 8.06
CA ASN A 562 -26.41 6.79 6.80
C ASN A 562 -26.88 5.55 6.02
N ARG A 563 -26.61 4.33 6.51
CA ARG A 563 -27.12 3.10 5.89
C ARG A 563 -27.71 2.12 6.90
N LEU A 564 -28.66 1.33 6.43
CA LEU A 564 -29.31 0.25 7.17
C LEU A 564 -29.32 -1.01 6.31
N HIS A 565 -28.73 -2.09 6.84
CA HIS A 565 -28.71 -3.41 6.21
C HIS A 565 -29.58 -4.36 7.03
N ILE A 566 -30.48 -5.09 6.38
CA ILE A 566 -31.38 -6.05 7.01
C ILE A 566 -31.23 -7.39 6.29
N ARG A 567 -30.88 -8.42 7.05
CA ARG A 567 -30.78 -9.80 6.58
C ARG A 567 -32.17 -10.42 6.50
N THR A 568 -32.48 -11.02 5.37
CA THR A 568 -33.74 -11.70 5.07
C THR A 568 -33.46 -13.15 4.67
N PRO A 569 -34.35 -14.11 4.95
CA PRO A 569 -34.09 -15.50 4.58
C PRO A 569 -34.25 -15.77 3.07
N ALA A 570 -34.88 -14.84 2.34
CA ALA A 570 -35.08 -14.89 0.90
C ALA A 570 -35.10 -13.47 0.34
N ARG A 571 -34.90 -13.34 -0.98
CA ARG A 571 -34.95 -12.08 -1.70
C ARG A 571 -36.31 -11.39 -1.47
N ILE A 572 -36.28 -10.12 -1.10
CA ILE A 572 -37.51 -9.33 -0.93
C ILE A 572 -38.11 -8.99 -2.29
N SER A 573 -39.44 -8.95 -2.37
CA SER A 573 -40.16 -8.61 -3.61
C SER A 573 -40.14 -7.10 -3.86
N ALA A 574 -40.29 -6.30 -2.80
CA ALA A 574 -40.23 -4.85 -2.86
C ALA A 574 -40.03 -4.23 -1.47
N ILE A 575 -39.46 -3.04 -1.42
CA ILE A 575 -39.62 -2.11 -0.30
C ILE A 575 -40.87 -1.26 -0.60
N GLU A 576 -41.78 -1.11 0.35
CA GLU A 576 -43.01 -0.33 0.17
C GLU A 576 -42.79 1.13 0.56
N SER A 577 -42.24 1.37 1.75
CA SER A 577 -41.90 2.72 2.21
C SER A 577 -40.86 2.71 3.33
N VAL A 578 -40.16 3.83 3.47
CA VAL A 578 -39.24 4.10 4.58
C VAL A 578 -39.67 5.41 5.23
N SER A 579 -39.79 5.42 6.55
CA SER A 579 -40.12 6.63 7.31
C SER A 579 -39.15 6.85 8.46
N VAL A 580 -38.89 8.12 8.77
CA VAL A 580 -38.02 8.56 9.86
C VAL A 580 -38.78 9.55 10.73
N GLU A 581 -38.80 9.28 12.02
CA GLU A 581 -39.40 10.09 13.06
C GLU A 581 -38.30 10.52 14.04
N LEU A 582 -38.04 11.82 14.10
CA LEU A 582 -37.08 12.40 15.05
C LEU A 582 -37.84 12.96 16.25
N GLU A 583 -37.21 12.96 17.42
CA GLU A 583 -37.76 13.59 18.64
C GLU A 583 -38.18 15.04 18.34
N ASP A 584 -39.42 15.39 18.71
CA ASP A 584 -40.08 16.68 18.45
C ASP A 584 -40.31 17.07 16.98
N SER A 585 -40.20 16.13 16.03
CA SER A 585 -40.50 16.33 14.61
C SER A 585 -41.65 15.45 14.12
N PRO A 586 -42.45 15.88 13.12
CA PRO A 586 -43.47 15.01 12.52
C PRO A 586 -42.80 13.83 11.80
N VAL A 587 -43.55 12.72 11.69
CA VAL A 587 -43.11 11.55 10.90
C VAL A 587 -42.86 12.00 9.45
N ARG A 588 -41.65 11.75 8.96
CA ARG A 588 -41.27 12.02 7.57
C ARG A 588 -41.25 10.72 6.78
N GLU A 589 -42.02 10.65 5.72
CA GLU A 589 -41.99 9.54 4.77
C GLU A 589 -41.00 9.88 3.65
N LEU A 590 -39.97 9.05 3.49
CA LEU A 590 -38.87 9.31 2.57
C LEU A 590 -39.26 8.93 1.14
N ARG A 591 -38.86 9.75 0.18
CA ARG A 591 -39.09 9.50 -1.24
C ARG A 591 -37.96 8.64 -1.83
N ARG A 592 -38.32 7.57 -2.55
CA ARG A 592 -37.37 6.72 -3.28
C ARG A 592 -36.69 7.50 -4.42
N ILE A 593 -35.37 7.42 -4.50
CA ILE A 593 -34.55 7.92 -5.63
C ILE A 593 -34.38 6.80 -6.68
N PRO A 594 -34.37 7.10 -8.00
CA PRO A 594 -34.15 6.10 -9.04
C PRO A 594 -32.81 5.37 -8.95
N LEU A 595 -32.80 4.07 -9.30
CA LEU A 595 -31.59 3.27 -9.49
C LEU A 595 -30.67 3.95 -10.53
N GLY A 596 -29.41 4.20 -10.18
CA GLY A 596 -28.40 4.84 -11.05
C GLY A 596 -28.03 6.29 -10.69
N ASP A 597 -28.79 6.96 -9.81
CA ASP A 597 -28.37 8.24 -9.25
C ASP A 597 -27.25 8.02 -8.22
N ARG A 598 -26.08 8.63 -8.45
CA ARG A 598 -24.88 8.48 -7.62
C ARG A 598 -24.80 9.48 -6.46
N ARG A 599 -25.73 10.45 -6.35
CA ARG A 599 -25.73 11.41 -5.24
C ARG A 599 -26.18 10.78 -3.92
N GLU A 600 -25.74 11.38 -2.82
CA GLU A 600 -26.26 11.07 -1.49
C GLU A 600 -27.74 11.51 -1.38
N PRO A 601 -28.59 10.73 -0.69
CA PRO A 601 -29.99 11.08 -0.49
C PRO A 601 -30.13 12.38 0.32
N GLY A 602 -31.03 13.27 -0.13
CA GLY A 602 -31.40 14.45 0.64
C GLY A 602 -32.17 14.10 1.91
N GLU A 603 -32.48 15.10 2.74
CA GLU A 603 -33.12 14.89 4.06
C GLU A 603 -34.48 14.15 4.01
N ASP A 604 -35.19 14.20 2.88
CA ASP A 604 -36.51 13.56 2.68
C ASP A 604 -36.46 12.41 1.65
N GLU A 605 -35.28 11.86 1.38
CA GLU A 605 -35.10 10.84 0.34
C GLU A 605 -34.43 9.57 0.88
N PHE A 606 -34.65 8.44 0.22
CA PHE A 606 -33.91 7.21 0.47
C PHE A 606 -33.53 6.53 -0.85
N LYS A 607 -32.49 5.70 -0.80
CA LYS A 607 -32.00 4.95 -1.95
C LYS A 607 -31.86 3.49 -1.60
N GLU A 608 -32.23 2.63 -2.56
CA GLU A 608 -32.02 1.19 -2.49
C GLU A 608 -30.63 0.89 -3.03
N VAL A 609 -29.78 0.30 -2.19
CA VAL A 609 -28.37 0.12 -2.49
C VAL A 609 -28.09 -1.33 -2.88
N ALA A 610 -28.78 -2.27 -2.22
CA ALA A 610 -28.68 -3.70 -2.52
C ALA A 610 -30.02 -4.39 -2.23
N ILE A 611 -30.42 -5.31 -3.13
CA ILE A 611 -31.54 -6.24 -2.94
C ILE A 611 -31.06 -7.61 -3.42
N GLU A 612 -30.52 -8.38 -2.49
CA GLU A 612 -29.91 -9.68 -2.71
C GLU A 612 -30.77 -10.81 -2.14
N ASP A 613 -30.35 -12.04 -2.40
CA ASP A 613 -31.07 -13.25 -2.00
C ASP A 613 -31.25 -13.39 -0.48
N GLN A 614 -30.33 -12.84 0.31
CA GLN A 614 -30.32 -12.98 1.76
C GLN A 614 -30.31 -11.66 2.53
N PHE A 615 -30.38 -10.53 1.85
CA PHE A 615 -30.43 -9.24 2.52
C PHE A 615 -30.89 -8.13 1.58
N PHE A 616 -31.21 -7.00 2.17
CA PHE A 616 -31.30 -5.74 1.45
C PHE A 616 -30.66 -4.62 2.26
N ALA A 617 -30.21 -3.58 1.57
CA ALA A 617 -29.61 -2.40 2.18
C ALA A 617 -30.24 -1.12 1.63
N VAL A 618 -30.53 -0.18 2.52
CA VAL A 618 -31.05 1.16 2.21
C VAL A 618 -30.10 2.24 2.69
N GLU A 619 -29.97 3.28 1.90
CA GLU A 619 -29.25 4.51 2.22
C GLU A 619 -30.24 5.59 2.63
N LEU A 620 -29.94 6.25 3.73
CA LEU A 620 -30.71 7.28 4.39
C LEU A 620 -29.86 8.56 4.47
N PRO A 621 -30.48 9.74 4.61
CA PRO A 621 -29.73 10.92 5.02
C PRO A 621 -28.99 10.63 6.32
N ARG A 622 -27.77 11.17 6.45
CA ARG A 622 -26.94 10.93 7.65
C ARG A 622 -27.66 11.40 8.91
N LEU A 623 -28.05 10.45 9.76
CA LEU A 623 -28.70 10.71 11.04
C LEU A 623 -27.64 10.97 12.10
N ARG A 624 -27.60 12.20 12.62
CA ARG A 624 -26.72 12.67 13.71
C ARG A 624 -27.48 13.65 14.60
N THR A 625 -26.97 13.95 15.79
CA THR A 625 -27.55 15.01 16.64
C THR A 625 -27.48 16.37 15.96
N ALA A 626 -28.50 17.21 16.17
CA ALA A 626 -28.51 18.60 15.78
C ALA A 626 -27.36 19.39 16.45
N GLU A 627 -26.92 20.50 15.83
CA GLU A 627 -25.79 21.34 16.29
C GLU A 627 -25.95 21.89 17.72
N ASP A 628 -27.17 21.83 18.26
CA ASP A 628 -27.59 22.29 19.58
C ASP A 628 -27.02 21.44 20.74
N GLY A 629 -26.42 20.27 20.43
CA GLY A 629 -25.75 19.41 21.42
C GLY A 629 -26.68 18.60 22.33
N ILE A 630 -27.96 18.51 21.99
CA ILE A 630 -28.96 17.73 22.74
C ILE A 630 -29.05 16.33 22.12
N SER A 631 -29.02 15.28 22.97
CA SER A 631 -29.27 13.91 22.51
C SER A 631 -30.66 13.79 21.93
N GLN A 632 -30.78 13.08 20.80
CA GLN A 632 -32.03 12.92 20.08
C GLN A 632 -32.33 11.44 19.86
N THR A 633 -33.60 11.07 20.04
CA THR A 633 -34.10 9.74 19.66
C THR A 633 -34.59 9.77 18.20
N ALA A 634 -34.21 8.78 17.41
CA ALA A 634 -34.75 8.59 16.06
C ALA A 634 -35.41 7.21 15.94
N LEU A 635 -36.57 7.18 15.28
CA LEU A 635 -37.34 5.99 15.00
C LEU A 635 -37.52 5.84 13.49
N ILE A 636 -36.95 4.77 12.94
CA ILE A 636 -37.00 4.44 11.51
C ILE A 636 -37.96 3.26 11.33
N ARG A 637 -38.86 3.35 10.35
CA ARG A 637 -39.72 2.22 9.96
C ARG A 637 -39.52 1.90 8.49
N VAL A 638 -39.18 0.65 8.20
CA VAL A 638 -39.03 0.12 6.84
C VAL A 638 -40.12 -0.90 6.59
N LYS A 639 -41.01 -0.61 5.64
CA LYS A 639 -42.05 -1.54 5.16
C LYS A 639 -41.54 -2.26 3.94
N PHE A 640 -41.56 -3.59 3.94
CA PHE A 640 -41.09 -4.38 2.81
C PHE A 640 -41.88 -5.68 2.67
N ILE A 641 -41.98 -6.19 1.44
CA ILE A 641 -42.60 -7.47 1.14
C ILE A 641 -41.50 -8.52 1.08
N GLY A 642 -41.54 -9.48 1.99
CA GLY A 642 -40.57 -10.55 2.10
C GLY A 642 -41.20 -11.90 2.37
N ARG A 643 -40.38 -12.94 2.31
CA ARG A 643 -40.78 -14.32 2.62
C ARG A 643 -40.01 -14.82 3.82
N VAL A 644 -40.66 -15.70 4.59
CA VAL A 644 -40.04 -16.41 5.72
C VAL A 644 -40.04 -17.90 5.40
N ILE A 645 -38.89 -18.55 5.49
CA ILE A 645 -38.71 -19.93 5.03
C ILE A 645 -38.90 -20.94 6.17
N ASP A 646 -38.28 -20.67 7.31
CA ASP A 646 -38.29 -21.57 8.46
C ASP A 646 -39.39 -21.23 9.46
N PHE A 647 -39.80 -22.22 10.26
CA PHE A 647 -40.77 -22.06 11.35
C PHE A 647 -40.42 -20.91 12.29
N ARG A 648 -39.13 -20.72 12.56
CA ARG A 648 -38.61 -19.58 13.31
C ARG A 648 -37.49 -18.95 12.52
N THR A 649 -37.71 -17.71 12.08
CA THR A 649 -36.69 -16.92 11.38
C THR A 649 -36.29 -15.75 12.25
N ARG A 650 -34.99 -15.52 12.40
CA ARG A 650 -34.43 -14.37 13.10
C ARG A 650 -33.89 -13.39 12.08
N PHE A 651 -34.45 -12.18 12.06
CA PHE A 651 -33.91 -11.08 11.29
C PHE A 651 -32.70 -10.52 12.01
N GLN A 652 -31.66 -10.21 11.25
CA GLN A 652 -30.47 -9.51 11.75
C GLN A 652 -30.39 -8.18 11.03
N ALA A 653 -30.03 -7.12 11.74
CA ALA A 653 -29.92 -5.80 11.14
C ALA A 653 -28.69 -5.07 11.67
N HIS A 654 -28.16 -4.19 10.84
CA HIS A 654 -26.93 -3.47 11.06
C HIS A 654 -27.09 -2.02 10.58
N VAL A 655 -26.55 -1.07 11.33
CA VAL A 655 -26.43 0.32 10.89
C VAL A 655 -24.98 0.63 10.54
N PHE A 656 -24.78 1.45 9.50
CA PHE A 656 -23.45 1.79 9.01
C PHE A 656 -23.30 3.28 8.80
N LEU A 657 -22.10 3.77 9.09
CA LEU A 657 -21.63 5.03 8.56
C LEU A 657 -20.67 4.72 7.42
N ASP A 658 -21.10 5.05 6.20
CA ASP A 658 -20.27 5.04 5.00
C ASP A 658 -19.77 6.47 4.74
N THR A 659 -18.46 6.69 4.84
CA THR A 659 -17.81 7.98 4.58
C THR A 659 -17.09 8.05 3.23
N LEU A 660 -17.20 7.02 2.38
CA LEU A 660 -16.50 6.93 1.08
C LEU A 660 -17.07 7.91 0.03
N GLY A 661 -18.28 8.42 0.23
CA GLY A 661 -18.95 9.33 -0.69
C GLY A 661 -19.28 8.69 -2.05
N ALA A 662 -19.65 9.50 -3.04
CA ALA A 662 -20.12 9.05 -4.36
C ALA A 662 -19.02 8.52 -5.31
N ARG A 663 -17.75 8.46 -4.88
CA ARG A 663 -16.59 8.17 -5.73
C ARG A 663 -16.29 6.68 -5.87
N ASP A 664 -16.53 5.89 -4.83
CA ASP A 664 -16.22 4.45 -4.79
C ASP A 664 -17.49 3.59 -4.82
N ARG A 665 -17.38 2.34 -5.30
CA ARG A 665 -18.51 1.39 -5.35
C ARG A 665 -18.49 0.49 -4.12
N THR A 666 -19.46 0.71 -3.24
CA THR A 666 -19.72 -0.14 -2.07
C THR A 666 -20.58 -1.34 -2.48
N GLU A 667 -20.01 -2.54 -2.52
CA GLU A 667 -20.75 -3.79 -2.70
C GLU A 667 -21.09 -4.40 -1.33
N PHE A 668 -22.31 -4.91 -1.18
CA PHE A 668 -22.76 -5.54 0.05
C PHE A 668 -22.60 -7.05 -0.06
N VAL A 669 -22.16 -7.69 1.03
CA VAL A 669 -22.07 -9.15 1.13
C VAL A 669 -22.82 -9.61 2.36
N ASP A 670 -23.14 -10.91 2.44
CA ASP A 670 -23.84 -11.47 3.59
C ASP A 670 -23.09 -11.19 4.90
N GLY A 671 -23.63 -10.27 5.71
CA GLY A 671 -23.04 -9.85 6.98
C GLY A 671 -21.90 -8.83 6.89
N GLY A 672 -21.67 -8.19 5.74
CA GLY A 672 -20.58 -7.24 5.58
C GLY A 672 -20.68 -6.35 4.34
N VAL A 673 -19.61 -5.60 4.10
CA VAL A 673 -19.48 -4.67 2.99
C VAL A 673 -18.09 -4.84 2.37
N VAL A 674 -18.02 -4.91 1.05
CA VAL A 674 -16.79 -4.95 0.24
C VAL A 674 -16.71 -3.64 -0.55
N VAL A 675 -15.61 -2.91 -0.41
CA VAL A 675 -15.37 -1.69 -1.18
C VAL A 675 -14.57 -2.07 -2.41
N ILE A 676 -15.13 -1.81 -3.61
CA ILE A 676 -14.41 -1.93 -4.86
C ILE A 676 -13.92 -0.54 -5.26
N ASN A 677 -12.61 -0.37 -5.21
CA ASN A 677 -11.96 0.85 -5.66
C ASN A 677 -11.93 0.89 -7.20
N GLU A 678 -12.62 1.85 -7.81
CA GLU A 678 -12.61 2.05 -9.27
C GLU A 678 -11.53 3.07 -9.71
N SER A 679 -10.79 3.67 -8.77
CA SER A 679 -9.77 4.69 -9.03
C SER A 679 -8.34 4.12 -9.11
N GLU A 680 -7.59 4.48 -10.15
CA GLU A 680 -6.15 4.20 -10.26
C GLU A 680 -5.30 5.00 -9.23
N ALA A 681 -5.89 5.96 -8.51
CA ALA A 681 -5.20 6.83 -7.55
C ALA A 681 -4.91 6.17 -6.17
N GLY A 682 -5.14 4.85 -6.03
CA GLY A 682 -5.09 4.16 -4.74
C GLY A 682 -6.37 4.35 -3.92
N PRO A 683 -6.58 3.58 -2.84
CA PRO A 683 -7.74 3.75 -1.97
C PRO A 683 -7.75 5.15 -1.39
N ASP A 684 -8.88 5.86 -1.48
CA ASP A 684 -9.08 7.06 -0.66
C ASP A 684 -9.09 6.58 0.79
N THR A 685 -7.93 6.73 1.43
CA THR A 685 -7.67 6.19 2.76
C THR A 685 -8.72 6.66 3.78
N LEU A 686 -9.45 7.75 3.51
CA LEU A 686 -10.47 8.35 4.38
C LEU A 686 -11.80 7.59 4.50
N GLY A 687 -12.03 6.57 3.68
CA GLY A 687 -13.25 5.79 3.72
C GLY A 687 -13.32 4.82 4.89
N PHE A 688 -14.24 5.05 5.82
CA PHE A 688 -14.53 4.11 6.89
C PHE A 688 -15.92 3.50 6.71
N LEU A 689 -16.01 2.20 6.97
CA LEU A 689 -17.25 1.47 7.16
C LEU A 689 -17.32 1.09 8.64
N LEU A 690 -17.97 1.95 9.42
CA LEU A 690 -18.25 1.63 10.81
C LEU A 690 -19.56 0.83 10.87
N LEU A 691 -19.56 -0.26 11.64
CA LEU A 691 -20.68 -1.19 11.77
C LEU A 691 -21.17 -1.25 13.21
N GLN A 692 -22.49 -1.21 13.41
CA GLN A 692 -23.11 -1.51 14.70
C GLN A 692 -24.31 -2.44 14.51
N GLU A 693 -24.33 -3.57 15.24
CA GLU A 693 -25.46 -4.51 15.26
C GLU A 693 -26.68 -3.90 15.96
N VAL A 694 -27.86 -4.14 15.41
CA VAL A 694 -29.14 -3.74 16.00
C VAL A 694 -29.62 -4.84 16.94
N GLY A 695 -29.74 -4.52 18.22
CA GLY A 695 -30.25 -5.43 19.25
C GLY A 695 -31.78 -5.60 19.20
N GLU A 696 -32.31 -6.66 19.80
CA GLU A 696 -33.77 -6.82 19.96
C GLU A 696 -34.30 -5.85 21.04
N GLY A 697 -35.44 -5.20 20.77
CA GLY A 697 -36.11 -4.34 21.74
C GLY A 697 -37.60 -4.18 21.46
N ASN A 698 -38.34 -3.64 22.44
CA ASN A 698 -39.69 -3.14 22.23
C ASN A 698 -39.58 -1.71 21.70
N VAL A 699 -39.95 -1.52 20.44
CA VAL A 699 -39.72 -0.26 19.72
C VAL A 699 -41.03 0.47 19.48
N VAL A 700 -42.02 -0.24 18.90
CA VAL A 700 -43.32 0.32 18.52
C VAL A 700 -44.40 -0.66 18.95
N ASN A 701 -45.51 -0.15 19.49
CA ASN A 701 -46.71 -0.96 19.68
C ASN A 701 -47.45 -1.12 18.36
N PHE A 702 -47.17 -2.21 17.63
CA PHE A 702 -47.74 -2.45 16.31
C PHE A 702 -49.23 -2.81 16.39
N ALA A 703 -49.68 -3.43 17.48
CA ALA A 703 -51.09 -3.74 17.67
C ALA A 703 -51.97 -2.48 17.70
N ALA A 704 -51.46 -1.38 18.28
CA ALA A 704 -52.16 -0.09 18.32
C ALA A 704 -51.97 0.75 17.05
N ALA A 705 -50.78 0.72 16.44
CA ALA A 705 -50.44 1.60 15.32
C ALA A 705 -50.83 1.03 13.94
N GLU A 706 -50.67 -0.28 13.75
CA GLU A 706 -50.76 -0.92 12.42
C GLU A 706 -51.61 -2.20 12.41
N LEU A 707 -52.21 -2.58 13.54
CA LEU A 707 -53.03 -3.79 13.71
C LEU A 707 -52.26 -5.09 13.37
N LEU A 708 -50.94 -5.11 13.61
CA LEU A 708 -50.09 -6.29 13.44
C LEU A 708 -49.80 -6.95 14.80
N GLU A 709 -49.67 -8.28 14.82
CA GLU A 709 -49.19 -8.99 16.02
C GLU A 709 -47.69 -8.79 16.20
N ASP A 710 -47.27 -8.30 17.36
CA ASP A 710 -45.87 -8.12 17.73
C ASP A 710 -45.44 -9.02 18.90
N ARG A 711 -44.13 -9.20 19.05
CA ARG A 711 -43.53 -9.97 20.17
C ARG A 711 -42.35 -9.26 20.82
N ASN A 712 -42.09 -7.98 20.49
CA ASN A 712 -40.92 -7.24 20.98
C ASN A 712 -39.61 -7.96 20.66
N SER A 713 -39.49 -8.51 19.45
CA SER A 713 -38.35 -9.32 19.02
C SER A 713 -38.08 -9.18 17.54
N LEU A 714 -36.88 -9.55 17.11
CA LEU A 714 -36.51 -9.72 15.71
C LEU A 714 -36.80 -11.14 15.19
N SER A 715 -37.62 -11.90 15.90
CA SER A 715 -38.00 -13.28 15.53
C SER A 715 -39.42 -13.33 15.00
N VAL A 716 -39.60 -13.91 13.81
CA VAL A 716 -40.91 -14.25 13.24
C VAL A 716 -41.14 -15.75 13.41
N VAL A 717 -42.29 -16.11 13.95
CA VAL A 717 -42.77 -17.50 13.99
C VAL A 717 -43.82 -17.70 12.91
N ALA A 718 -43.49 -18.54 11.92
CA ALA A 718 -44.33 -18.80 10.78
C ALA A 718 -45.03 -20.16 10.90
N ASP A 719 -46.27 -20.24 10.40
CA ASP A 719 -46.98 -21.49 10.19
C ASP A 719 -46.43 -22.22 8.96
N ILE A 720 -45.81 -23.37 9.20
CA ILE A 720 -45.26 -24.27 8.18
C ILE A 720 -46.27 -25.33 7.71
N SER A 721 -47.47 -25.38 8.31
CA SER A 721 -48.51 -26.37 7.97
C SER A 721 -49.09 -26.14 6.57
N ALA A 722 -49.12 -24.89 6.12
CA ALA A 722 -49.57 -24.47 4.79
C ALA A 722 -48.41 -24.32 3.77
N GLN A 723 -47.17 -24.61 4.16
CA GLN A 723 -45.99 -24.58 3.30
C GLN A 723 -46.02 -25.73 2.27
N GLY A 724 -45.41 -25.51 1.11
CA GLY A 724 -45.22 -26.53 0.06
C GLY A 724 -44.67 -27.85 0.61
N LYS A 725 -45.09 -28.98 -0.01
CA LYS A 725 -44.59 -30.32 0.37
C LYS A 725 -43.23 -30.64 -0.23
N GLU A 726 -42.83 -29.91 -1.28
CA GLU A 726 -41.56 -30.08 -1.97
C GLU A 726 -40.43 -29.33 -1.25
N LEU A 727 -39.20 -29.80 -1.44
CA LEU A 727 -37.98 -29.17 -0.88
C LEU A 727 -37.65 -27.87 -1.62
N VAL A 728 -37.95 -27.84 -2.92
CA VAL A 728 -37.74 -26.68 -3.79
C VAL A 728 -39.11 -26.14 -4.17
N ASP A 729 -39.36 -24.87 -3.89
CA ASP A 729 -40.63 -24.18 -4.19
C ASP A 729 -40.36 -22.79 -4.76
N ASN A 730 -41.44 -22.07 -5.13
CA ASN A 730 -41.38 -20.70 -5.67
C ASN A 730 -40.40 -20.52 -6.83
N VAL A 731 -40.29 -21.54 -7.69
CA VAL A 731 -39.40 -21.50 -8.85
C VAL A 731 -39.94 -20.56 -9.92
N GLU A 732 -39.24 -19.47 -10.14
CA GLU A 732 -39.51 -18.48 -11.18
C GLU A 732 -38.34 -18.40 -12.16
N VAL A 733 -38.67 -18.19 -13.44
CA VAL A 733 -37.68 -18.03 -14.51
C VAL A 733 -38.06 -16.82 -15.35
N ALA A 734 -37.17 -15.84 -15.43
CA ALA A 734 -37.39 -14.60 -16.15
C ALA A 734 -36.06 -14.04 -16.67
N PRO A 735 -36.01 -13.44 -17.87
CA PRO A 735 -37.07 -13.38 -18.88
C PRO A 735 -37.32 -14.76 -19.53
N ASN A 736 -38.54 -15.03 -19.98
CA ASN A 736 -38.88 -16.29 -20.66
C ASN A 736 -39.94 -16.03 -21.76
N PRO A 737 -39.57 -15.98 -23.06
CA PRO A 737 -38.25 -16.34 -23.60
C PRO A 737 -37.14 -15.34 -23.23
N PHE A 738 -35.90 -15.84 -23.13
CA PHE A 738 -34.70 -15.01 -23.08
C PHE A 738 -33.95 -15.07 -24.43
N THR A 739 -33.17 -14.04 -24.73
CA THR A 739 -32.57 -13.76 -26.03
C THR A 739 -31.05 -13.57 -25.92
N PRO A 740 -30.25 -14.64 -25.81
CA PRO A 740 -28.79 -14.58 -25.66
C PRO A 740 -28.08 -14.20 -26.98
N ASN A 741 -28.36 -13.00 -27.50
CA ASN A 741 -27.86 -12.48 -28.78
C ASN A 741 -26.72 -11.46 -28.61
N GLY A 742 -26.41 -11.07 -27.37
CA GLY A 742 -25.36 -10.12 -27.00
C GLY A 742 -25.73 -8.66 -27.21
N ASP A 743 -27.02 -8.31 -27.28
CA ASP A 743 -27.50 -6.93 -27.42
C ASP A 743 -27.67 -6.20 -26.07
N GLY A 744 -27.39 -6.88 -24.97
CA GLY A 744 -27.52 -6.40 -23.59
C GLY A 744 -28.93 -6.48 -23.03
N VAL A 745 -29.91 -7.01 -23.77
CA VAL A 745 -31.33 -7.08 -23.38
C VAL A 745 -31.78 -8.53 -23.33
N ASN A 746 -32.23 -8.97 -22.15
CA ASN A 746 -32.70 -10.35 -21.92
C ASN A 746 -31.68 -11.44 -22.32
N ASP A 747 -30.38 -11.13 -22.29
CA ASP A 747 -29.31 -12.06 -22.69
C ASP A 747 -29.12 -13.23 -21.72
N GLU A 748 -29.54 -13.06 -20.47
CA GLU A 748 -29.39 -14.06 -19.42
C GLU A 748 -30.77 -14.44 -18.85
N LEU A 749 -30.96 -15.74 -18.60
CA LEU A 749 -32.10 -16.25 -17.85
C LEU A 749 -31.78 -16.22 -16.35
N VAL A 750 -32.61 -15.52 -15.58
CA VAL A 750 -32.56 -15.53 -14.11
C VAL A 750 -33.52 -16.60 -13.58
N ILE A 751 -33.02 -17.45 -12.69
CA ILE A 751 -33.72 -18.56 -12.07
C ILE A 751 -33.76 -18.29 -10.56
N SER A 752 -34.94 -17.97 -10.02
CA SER A 752 -35.12 -17.77 -8.57
C SER A 752 -35.91 -18.93 -7.99
N TYR A 753 -35.50 -19.44 -6.83
CA TYR A 753 -36.16 -20.56 -6.15
C TYR A 753 -35.93 -20.52 -4.64
N ASP A 754 -36.85 -21.14 -3.90
CA ASP A 754 -36.74 -21.28 -2.45
C ASP A 754 -36.40 -22.73 -2.11
N VAL A 755 -35.41 -22.91 -1.24
CA VAL A 755 -35.10 -24.20 -0.60
C VAL A 755 -35.72 -24.20 0.79
N LEU A 756 -36.60 -25.17 1.03
CA LEU A 756 -37.42 -25.26 2.25
C LEU A 756 -37.05 -26.50 3.05
N ARG A 757 -37.26 -26.46 4.38
CA ARG A 757 -37.27 -27.66 5.25
C ARG A 757 -35.93 -28.42 5.33
N LEU A 758 -34.79 -27.72 5.23
CA LEU A 758 -33.48 -28.31 5.48
C LEU A 758 -33.04 -28.11 6.93
N ILE A 759 -32.74 -29.22 7.62
CA ILE A 759 -32.13 -29.19 8.97
C ILE A 759 -30.60 -29.05 8.88
N ARG A 760 -30.01 -29.45 7.74
CA ARG A 760 -28.58 -29.39 7.41
C ARG A 760 -28.44 -28.98 5.94
N PRO A 761 -27.27 -28.43 5.53
CA PRO A 761 -27.02 -28.13 4.12
C PRO A 761 -27.27 -29.34 3.21
N GLY A 762 -28.11 -29.16 2.19
CA GLY A 762 -28.53 -30.17 1.22
C GLY A 762 -27.98 -29.85 -0.18
N LEU A 763 -27.78 -30.87 -1.00
CA LEU A 763 -27.24 -30.70 -2.36
C LEU A 763 -28.37 -30.34 -3.33
N VAL A 764 -28.22 -29.21 -4.04
CA VAL A 764 -29.15 -28.74 -5.05
C VAL A 764 -28.43 -28.64 -6.40
N ARG A 765 -29.05 -29.17 -7.45
CA ARG A 765 -28.52 -29.21 -8.83
C ARG A 765 -29.48 -28.55 -9.80
N LEU A 766 -28.95 -27.69 -10.64
CA LEU A 766 -29.69 -27.01 -11.70
C LEU A 766 -29.17 -27.48 -13.07
N GLU A 767 -30.04 -28.12 -13.85
CA GLU A 767 -29.66 -28.75 -15.11
C GLU A 767 -30.62 -28.33 -16.23
N VAL A 768 -30.08 -28.07 -17.42
CA VAL A 768 -30.86 -27.75 -18.61
C VAL A 768 -30.85 -28.94 -19.57
N PHE A 769 -32.04 -29.34 -20.01
CA PHE A 769 -32.26 -30.41 -20.98
C PHE A 769 -32.97 -29.89 -22.22
N ASP A 770 -32.67 -30.50 -23.37
CA ASP A 770 -33.54 -30.36 -24.53
C ASP A 770 -34.78 -31.27 -24.44
N LEU A 771 -35.72 -31.12 -25.38
CA LEU A 771 -36.93 -31.95 -25.43
C LEU A 771 -36.66 -33.43 -25.77
N THR A 772 -35.44 -33.78 -26.20
CA THR A 772 -35.03 -35.18 -26.41
C THR A 772 -34.54 -35.84 -25.12
N GLY A 773 -34.41 -35.07 -24.04
CA GLY A 773 -33.90 -35.52 -22.74
C GLY A 773 -32.37 -35.49 -22.66
N ARG A 774 -31.67 -34.87 -23.62
CA ARG A 774 -30.22 -34.70 -23.57
C ARG A 774 -29.89 -33.49 -22.70
N ARG A 775 -28.99 -33.67 -21.73
CA ARG A 775 -28.48 -32.57 -20.90
C ARG A 775 -27.61 -31.67 -21.79
N GLN A 776 -27.96 -30.39 -21.83
CA GLN A 776 -27.22 -29.38 -22.58
C GLN A 776 -26.25 -28.62 -21.67
N ARG A 777 -26.64 -28.41 -20.40
CA ARG A 777 -25.84 -27.69 -19.41
C ARG A 777 -26.14 -28.16 -17.99
N LEU A 778 -25.10 -28.30 -17.17
CA LEU A 778 -25.21 -28.19 -15.71
C LEU A 778 -24.92 -26.72 -15.38
N ILE A 779 -25.90 -26.00 -14.83
CA ILE A 779 -25.75 -24.59 -14.46
C ILE A 779 -24.88 -24.54 -13.22
N GLU A 780 -25.35 -25.16 -12.14
CA GLU A 780 -24.69 -25.16 -10.84
C GLU A 780 -25.00 -26.44 -10.03
N GLU A 781 -24.10 -26.77 -9.11
CA GLU A 781 -24.25 -27.83 -8.12
C GLU A 781 -23.76 -27.32 -6.75
N LEU A 782 -24.70 -26.96 -5.88
CA LEU A 782 -24.45 -26.20 -4.66
C LEU A 782 -24.94 -26.93 -3.42
N GLN A 783 -24.25 -26.72 -2.30
CA GLN A 783 -24.68 -27.20 -0.99
C GLN A 783 -25.36 -26.06 -0.23
N LEU A 784 -26.70 -26.07 -0.23
CA LEU A 784 -27.54 -24.95 0.20
C LEU A 784 -28.25 -25.25 1.53
N THR A 785 -28.59 -24.22 2.29
CA THR A 785 -29.45 -24.31 3.48
C THR A 785 -30.89 -23.95 3.13
N SER A 786 -31.80 -23.93 4.11
CA SER A 786 -33.10 -23.28 3.92
C SER A 786 -32.88 -21.80 3.57
N GLY A 787 -33.50 -21.31 2.50
CA GLY A 787 -33.33 -19.94 2.02
C GLY A 787 -33.87 -19.71 0.61
N GLY A 788 -33.93 -18.45 0.18
CA GLY A 788 -34.12 -18.08 -1.23
C GLY A 788 -32.79 -17.97 -1.96
N TYR A 789 -32.76 -18.35 -3.24
CA TYR A 789 -31.57 -18.39 -4.09
C TYR A 789 -31.89 -17.97 -5.51
N THR A 790 -30.93 -17.32 -6.17
CA THR A 790 -30.99 -16.89 -7.57
C THR A 790 -29.75 -17.38 -8.32
N GLU A 791 -29.96 -17.99 -9.49
CA GLU A 791 -28.92 -18.46 -10.40
C GLU A 791 -29.16 -17.91 -11.80
N THR A 792 -28.11 -17.77 -12.61
CA THR A 792 -28.24 -17.30 -14.00
C THR A 792 -27.80 -18.34 -15.02
N TRP A 793 -28.37 -18.26 -16.22
CA TRP A 793 -27.92 -19.03 -17.38
C TRP A 793 -27.84 -18.16 -18.62
N ASP A 794 -26.66 -18.15 -19.24
CA ASP A 794 -26.29 -17.36 -20.42
C ASP A 794 -26.72 -17.97 -21.75
N GLY A 795 -27.49 -19.07 -21.73
CA GLY A 795 -27.92 -19.77 -22.93
C GLY A 795 -26.83 -20.58 -23.62
N ARG A 796 -25.71 -20.89 -22.95
CA ARG A 796 -24.64 -21.73 -23.51
C ARG A 796 -24.71 -23.17 -23.03
N ASP A 797 -24.20 -24.08 -23.85
CA ASP A 797 -24.04 -25.50 -23.55
C ASP A 797 -22.76 -25.78 -22.71
N GLU A 798 -22.46 -27.05 -22.45
CA GLU A 798 -21.24 -27.47 -21.74
C GLU A 798 -19.92 -27.10 -22.46
N ASN A 799 -19.95 -26.86 -23.77
CA ASN A 799 -18.78 -26.47 -24.56
C ASN A 799 -18.61 -24.94 -24.64
N GLY A 800 -19.53 -24.18 -24.07
CA GLY A 800 -19.55 -22.71 -24.16
C GLY A 800 -20.15 -22.18 -25.46
N GLU A 801 -20.82 -23.02 -26.25
CA GLU A 801 -21.51 -22.62 -27.49
C GLU A 801 -22.97 -22.26 -27.20
N PRO A 802 -23.55 -21.25 -27.87
CA PRO A 802 -24.95 -20.87 -27.66
C PRO A 802 -25.90 -21.99 -28.12
N VAL A 803 -26.91 -22.29 -27.32
CA VAL A 803 -27.89 -23.33 -27.65
C VAL A 803 -28.88 -22.84 -28.72
N PRO A 804 -29.27 -23.68 -29.70
CA PRO A 804 -30.21 -23.26 -30.74
C PRO A 804 -31.53 -22.71 -30.18
N PRO A 805 -32.18 -21.73 -30.85
CA PRO A 805 -33.51 -21.27 -30.48
C PRO A 805 -34.50 -22.44 -30.38
N GLY A 806 -35.24 -22.50 -29.28
CA GLY A 806 -36.05 -23.67 -28.96
C GLY A 806 -36.55 -23.68 -27.53
N ILE A 807 -37.27 -24.76 -27.19
CA ILE A 807 -37.78 -25.01 -25.84
C ILE A 807 -36.83 -25.98 -25.13
N TYR A 808 -36.45 -25.61 -23.92
CA TYR A 808 -35.61 -26.37 -23.01
C TYR A 808 -36.37 -26.62 -21.70
N LEU A 809 -35.92 -27.64 -20.96
CA LEU A 809 -36.42 -27.99 -19.64
C LEU A 809 -35.33 -27.71 -18.61
N LEU A 810 -35.59 -26.75 -17.73
CA LEU A 810 -34.81 -26.55 -16.52
C LEU A 810 -35.28 -27.54 -15.46
N ARG A 811 -34.35 -28.34 -14.94
CA ARG A 811 -34.56 -29.28 -13.85
C ARG A 811 -33.80 -28.81 -12.62
N ILE A 812 -34.53 -28.55 -11.54
CA ILE A 812 -33.95 -28.27 -10.22
C ILE A 812 -34.19 -29.50 -9.36
N ARG A 813 -33.10 -30.17 -8.94
CA ARG A 813 -33.15 -31.35 -8.08
C ARG A 813 -32.51 -31.02 -6.75
N GLY A 814 -33.21 -31.27 -5.66
CA GLY A 814 -32.63 -31.22 -4.32
C GLY A 814 -32.66 -32.59 -3.67
N ASP A 815 -31.53 -32.98 -3.08
CA ASP A 815 -31.35 -34.26 -2.38
C ASP A 815 -31.39 -34.04 -0.86
N THR A 816 -32.14 -34.88 -0.15
CA THR A 816 -32.26 -34.84 1.32
C THR A 816 -32.15 -36.25 1.89
N ASP A 817 -31.87 -36.34 3.19
CA ASP A 817 -31.84 -37.59 3.97
C ASP A 817 -33.15 -38.42 3.88
N THR A 818 -34.25 -37.88 3.35
CA THR A 818 -35.56 -38.55 3.36
C THR A 818 -36.28 -38.66 2.00
N LYS A 819 -36.10 -37.71 1.06
CA LYS A 819 -36.69 -37.75 -0.29
C LYS A 819 -35.95 -36.87 -1.29
N GLU A 820 -35.96 -37.28 -2.55
CA GLU A 820 -35.57 -36.42 -3.68
C GLU A 820 -36.75 -35.54 -4.09
N SER A 821 -36.48 -34.24 -4.28
CA SER A 821 -37.42 -33.27 -4.84
C SER A 821 -36.94 -32.87 -6.23
N VAL A 822 -37.84 -32.89 -7.21
CA VAL A 822 -37.53 -32.50 -8.59
C VAL A 822 -38.59 -31.54 -9.10
N VAL A 823 -38.16 -30.33 -9.45
CA VAL A 823 -39.00 -29.32 -10.11
C VAL A 823 -38.54 -29.16 -11.55
N LEU A 824 -39.50 -29.13 -12.48
CA LEU A 824 -39.27 -28.89 -13.90
C LEU A 824 -39.92 -27.57 -14.31
N LYS A 825 -39.17 -26.72 -15.01
CA LYS A 825 -39.67 -25.48 -15.63
C LYS A 825 -39.32 -25.46 -17.10
N GLN A 826 -40.26 -24.97 -17.91
CA GLN A 826 -40.03 -24.75 -19.32
C GLN A 826 -39.31 -23.43 -19.52
N VAL A 827 -38.23 -23.44 -20.29
CA VAL A 827 -37.45 -22.25 -20.67
C VAL A 827 -37.46 -22.15 -22.19
N ALA A 828 -37.72 -20.97 -22.73
CA ALA A 828 -37.67 -20.71 -24.16
C ALA A 828 -36.47 -19.81 -24.49
N VAL A 829 -35.70 -20.23 -25.49
CA VAL A 829 -34.57 -19.47 -26.06
C VAL A 829 -35.01 -18.95 -27.42
N ALA A 830 -34.87 -17.65 -27.67
CA ALA A 830 -35.21 -17.03 -28.94
C ALA A 830 -34.17 -15.97 -29.31
N TYR A 831 -33.60 -15.97 -30.50
CA TYR A 831 -32.74 -14.88 -30.99
C TYR A 831 -32.59 -14.91 -32.52
#